data_AF-A0A2A7BGE2-F1
#
_entry.id   AF-A0A2A7BGE2-F1
#
_cell.length_a   1.000
_cell.length_b   1.000
_cell.length_c   1.000
_cell.angle_alpha   90.00
_cell.angle_beta   90.00
_cell.angle_gamma   90.00
#
_symmetry.space_group_name_H-M   'P 1'
#
loop_
_entity.id
_entity.type
_entity.pdbx_description
1 polymer ?
#
loop_
_entity_poly.entity_id
_entity_poly.type
_entity_poly.pdbx_seq_one_letter_code
_entity_poly.pdbx_strand_id
1 'polypeptide(L)'
;MKKRLISLLLAFSMMLTFLPAGAVSAFAEGNWGPYDCGKTRGTVTATLSSNSDGDETYTLTIRGTGPMKNYDFYSCRDMPWRDAIPKITRLIVDDGVTSLGDCVLHGFDGEHDARSLMEVKIPEGLTYLGNYAFFGAANLKSITLPSTLTTIGLGAFDECAGLTDITIPSNVKTIKEGAFGGCTGLTSITIPDNVETLGQGVFEGCTQLTSIHIPKSVKSMGAGMFGYCDALTCITFEPGSELTKVATNGGSWELFTDTSSELKVYCEPGLKSKLSGKGVPDERIITTVDVTLVDGDKSEPKKIDYGAKIAALGTPTKPGYTTSSFTGWYTDADCKTRYPDAQLFTNINRTTLYAGWAGTDLTVKNGTISSVIAFDNTQLAIELKNGKAKVPAGATVTVTFDRAAAAGNDLKFDHWNISGLNEDEKPKDTSQEEITFTVPADRDAIAIEAVCKADEYPLTVTGGIVTVKNGDKDVTDTLTVTTDETTGKKTYSVPKDAKVTVTLDKDKIPEGMVFDIWSTGKFSLPLGQDYKAETITFTMSSGVDIAAQYRDATIEDDGPGVLGTVAIIGTAAVGGAVLGYQAYSLGAEFAGKLLNLPYFPSNRSALAMMLWEDAGKPMPESELLYPDVGQEEQDMDLQHAARWAMENELIPDLNDEGTAPEEMKFYPDNTVSKIDVLKAWQKAQELKQNA
;
A
#
# COMPACT_ATOMS: atom_id res chain seq x y z
N MET A 1 -3.97 72.43 58.33
CA MET A 1 -3.23 71.95 57.15
C MET A 1 -1.86 72.59 56.90
N LYS A 2 -1.20 73.26 57.89
CA LYS A 2 0.20 73.73 57.76
C LYS A 2 1.20 73.20 58.81
N LYS A 3 0.77 72.41 59.80
CA LYS A 3 1.66 71.88 60.87
C LYS A 3 2.03 70.38 60.78
N ARG A 4 1.42 69.61 59.88
CA ARG A 4 1.84 68.21 59.61
C ARG A 4 2.81 68.06 58.42
N LEU A 5 3.01 69.11 57.61
CA LEU A 5 3.98 69.11 56.52
C LEU A 5 5.40 69.47 57.00
N ILE A 6 5.52 70.29 58.06
CA ILE A 6 6.81 70.76 58.58
C ILE A 6 7.52 69.68 59.43
N SER A 7 6.77 68.82 60.14
CA SER A 7 7.37 67.71 60.90
C SER A 7 7.87 66.56 60.01
N LEU A 8 7.30 66.37 58.81
CA LEU A 8 7.83 65.38 57.85
C LEU A 8 9.09 65.90 57.14
N LEU A 9 9.16 67.21 56.86
CA LEU A 9 10.34 67.85 56.26
C LEU A 9 11.53 67.96 57.24
N LEU A 10 11.28 68.14 58.54
CA LEU A 10 12.35 68.14 59.56
C LEU A 10 12.83 66.73 59.94
N ALA A 11 11.99 65.70 59.85
CA ALA A 11 12.43 64.32 60.04
C ALA A 11 13.29 63.81 58.86
N PHE A 12 13.03 64.28 57.63
CA PHE A 12 13.84 63.93 56.46
C PHE A 12 15.14 64.76 56.35
N SER A 13 15.17 65.97 56.91
CA SER A 13 16.38 66.82 56.95
C SER A 13 17.40 66.43 58.01
N MET A 14 17.03 65.62 59.02
CA MET A 14 17.92 65.27 60.13
C MET A 14 18.41 63.81 60.08
N MET A 15 18.00 63.03 59.07
CA MET A 15 18.49 61.67 58.81
C MET A 15 19.56 61.62 57.71
N LEU A 16 20.21 62.76 57.42
CA LEU A 16 21.34 62.88 56.49
C LEU A 16 22.61 63.46 57.15
N THR A 17 22.84 63.18 58.44
CA THR A 17 24.05 63.62 59.16
C THR A 17 24.73 62.53 60.00
N PHE A 18 24.50 61.24 59.70
CA PHE A 18 25.32 60.16 60.25
C PHE A 18 25.46 59.02 59.25
N LEU A 19 26.31 59.22 58.23
CA LEU A 19 27.02 58.15 57.52
C LEU A 19 28.48 58.61 57.38
N PRO A 20 29.45 57.71 57.60
CA PRO A 20 30.87 58.07 57.75
C PRO A 20 31.43 58.68 56.45
N ALA A 21 32.42 59.55 56.61
CA ALA A 21 33.24 60.09 55.53
C ALA A 21 33.94 58.93 54.78
N GLY A 22 33.29 58.46 53.71
CA GLY A 22 33.75 57.38 52.85
C GLY A 22 32.56 56.82 52.09
N ALA A 23 32.56 56.99 50.76
CA ALA A 23 31.52 56.56 49.81
C ALA A 23 30.24 57.40 49.72
N VAL A 24 30.38 58.66 49.28
CA VAL A 24 29.42 59.27 48.32
C VAL A 24 30.20 60.26 47.44
N SER A 25 31.03 59.76 46.52
CA SER A 25 31.23 60.51 45.28
C SER A 25 29.91 60.40 44.54
N ALA A 26 29.11 61.45 44.60
CA ALA A 26 28.11 61.69 43.58
C ALA A 26 28.88 61.76 42.25
N PHE A 27 28.97 60.64 41.54
CA PHE A 27 29.48 60.59 40.18
C PHE A 27 28.52 61.45 39.37
N ALA A 28 28.95 62.65 39.01
CA ALA A 28 28.29 63.39 37.95
C ALA A 28 28.31 62.48 36.72
N GLU A 29 27.14 62.03 36.26
CA GLU A 29 26.99 61.38 34.97
C GLU A 29 27.60 62.32 33.93
N GLY A 30 28.76 61.94 33.41
CA GLY A 30 29.51 62.75 32.45
C GLY A 30 28.80 62.70 31.12
N ASN A 31 28.21 63.82 30.70
CA ASN A 31 27.73 64.01 29.34
C ASN A 31 28.69 64.96 28.62
N TRP A 32 29.31 64.48 27.54
CA TRP A 32 30.20 65.26 26.69
C TRP A 32 29.56 65.49 25.32
N GLY A 33 29.69 66.72 24.81
CA GLY A 33 29.00 67.20 23.60
C GLY A 33 27.92 68.26 23.91
N PRO A 34 27.04 68.58 22.95
CA PRO A 34 26.92 67.98 21.63
C PRO A 34 28.08 68.37 20.70
N TYR A 35 28.64 67.38 20.02
CA TYR A 35 29.65 67.55 18.98
C TYR A 35 28.97 67.65 17.63
N ASP A 36 29.28 68.66 16.84
CA ASP A 36 28.79 68.76 15.46
C ASP A 36 29.42 67.66 14.59
N CYS A 37 28.59 66.77 14.05
CA CYS A 37 29.02 65.69 13.18
C CYS A 37 28.13 65.57 11.93
N GLY A 38 27.38 66.62 11.60
CA GLY A 38 26.62 66.68 10.36
C GLY A 38 27.51 66.95 9.16
N LYS A 39 27.15 66.39 8.00
CA LYS A 39 27.74 66.82 6.72
C LYS A 39 27.52 68.31 6.48
N THR A 40 26.38 68.82 6.96
CA THR A 40 26.10 70.25 7.07
C THR A 40 26.13 70.62 8.54
N ARG A 41 26.86 71.70 8.86
CA ARG A 41 27.02 72.18 10.24
C ARG A 41 25.66 72.41 10.90
N GLY A 42 25.47 71.88 12.10
CA GLY A 42 24.28 72.02 12.92
C GLY A 42 23.12 71.07 12.58
N THR A 43 23.28 70.15 11.62
CA THR A 43 22.19 69.25 11.23
C THR A 43 22.20 67.93 11.98
N VAL A 44 23.39 67.41 12.34
CA VAL A 44 23.56 66.18 13.12
C VAL A 44 24.60 66.43 14.21
N THR A 45 24.33 65.92 15.41
CA THR A 45 25.21 66.06 16.57
C THR A 45 25.38 64.73 17.30
N ALA A 46 26.56 64.52 17.89
CA ALA A 46 26.86 63.37 18.73
C ALA A 46 27.00 63.79 20.20
N THR A 47 26.53 62.96 21.13
CA THR A 47 26.71 63.13 22.58
C THR A 47 27.22 61.82 23.16
N LEU A 48 28.23 61.91 24.02
CA LEU A 48 28.78 60.78 24.77
C LEU A 48 28.27 60.86 26.21
N SER A 49 27.62 59.82 26.71
CA SER A 49 27.13 59.75 28.09
C SER A 49 27.76 58.59 28.84
N SER A 50 28.27 58.82 30.04
CA SER A 50 28.79 57.75 30.91
C SER A 50 27.69 56.77 31.31
N ASN A 51 27.99 55.48 31.25
CA ASN A 51 27.10 54.43 31.75
C ASN A 51 27.29 54.24 33.26
N SER A 52 26.21 53.87 33.96
CA SER A 52 26.23 53.58 35.41
C SER A 52 26.62 52.12 35.69
N ASP A 53 27.72 51.65 35.11
CA ASP A 53 28.18 50.26 35.22
C ASP A 53 29.44 50.08 36.09
N GLY A 54 30.12 51.17 36.43
CA GLY A 54 31.35 51.14 37.24
C GLY A 54 32.63 50.91 36.45
N ASP A 55 32.55 50.70 35.13
CA ASP A 55 33.66 50.33 34.25
C ASP A 55 34.11 51.48 33.31
N GLU A 56 33.69 52.71 33.61
CA GLU A 56 33.92 53.92 32.79
C GLU A 56 33.52 53.74 31.31
N THR A 57 32.42 53.05 31.04
CA THR A 57 31.94 52.85 29.66
C THR A 57 30.97 53.95 29.22
N TYR A 58 30.75 54.04 27.91
CA TYR A 58 29.97 55.12 27.31
C TYR A 58 28.86 54.64 26.38
N THR A 59 27.78 55.41 26.33
CA THR A 59 26.78 55.38 25.27
C THR A 59 27.02 56.57 24.33
N LEU A 60 27.20 56.30 23.03
CA LEU A 60 27.26 57.32 21.98
C LEU A 60 25.86 57.50 21.38
N THR A 61 25.34 58.72 21.43
CA THR A 61 24.04 59.06 20.84
C THR A 61 24.21 60.06 19.71
N ILE A 62 23.77 59.71 18.50
CA ILE A 62 23.81 60.54 17.30
C ILE A 62 22.39 60.98 16.96
N ARG A 63 22.14 62.29 16.98
CA ARG A 63 20.81 62.90 16.80
C ARG A 63 20.84 63.97 15.72
N GLY A 64 19.70 64.23 15.09
CA GLY A 64 19.51 65.32 14.15
C GLY A 64 18.78 64.90 12.90
N THR A 65 18.94 65.66 11.82
CA THR A 65 18.30 65.38 10.53
C THR A 65 19.32 65.47 9.39
N GLY A 66 19.35 64.45 8.55
CA GLY A 66 20.22 64.39 7.37
C GLY A 66 21.50 63.58 7.59
N PRO A 67 22.46 63.69 6.66
CA PRO A 67 23.63 62.83 6.65
C PRO A 67 24.70 63.25 7.67
N MET A 68 25.31 62.27 8.33
CA MET A 68 26.52 62.46 9.13
C MET A 68 27.74 62.76 8.23
N LYS A 69 28.76 63.42 8.80
CA LYS A 69 30.07 63.59 8.20
C LYS A 69 30.77 62.24 8.07
N ASN A 70 31.45 61.99 6.94
CA ASN A 70 32.31 60.84 6.77
C ASN A 70 33.69 61.10 7.39
N TYR A 71 34.24 60.10 8.07
CA TYR A 71 35.62 60.10 8.53
C TYR A 71 36.40 59.06 7.72
N ASP A 72 37.44 59.52 7.04
CA ASP A 72 38.38 58.66 6.33
C ASP A 72 39.61 58.36 7.19
N PHE A 73 40.57 57.63 6.63
CA PHE A 73 41.85 57.29 7.27
C PHE A 73 42.58 58.49 7.88
N TYR A 74 42.44 59.70 7.31
CA TYR A 74 43.11 60.90 7.79
C TYR A 74 42.28 61.67 8.80
N SER A 75 40.96 61.77 8.56
CA SER A 75 40.02 62.59 9.33
C SER A 75 39.38 61.84 10.50
N CYS A 76 39.53 60.52 10.62
CA CYS A 76 39.13 59.76 11.81
C CYS A 76 39.79 60.29 13.09
N ARG A 77 40.98 60.89 12.97
CA ARG A 77 41.69 61.58 14.06
C ARG A 77 40.98 62.81 14.59
N ASP A 78 40.10 63.41 13.79
CA ASP A 78 39.34 64.61 14.15
C ASP A 78 37.99 64.26 14.80
N MET A 79 37.67 62.97 14.98
CA MET A 79 36.43 62.55 15.66
C MET A 79 36.45 62.99 17.12
N PRO A 80 35.48 63.78 17.59
CA PRO A 80 35.48 64.30 18.96
C PRO A 80 35.35 63.23 20.05
N TRP A 81 34.83 62.05 19.71
CA TRP A 81 34.69 60.90 20.60
C TRP A 81 35.72 59.79 20.35
N ARG A 82 36.75 60.04 19.53
CA ARG A 82 37.73 59.03 19.12
C ARG A 82 38.33 58.26 20.29
N ASP A 83 38.84 58.98 21.27
CA ASP A 83 39.54 58.38 22.42
C ASP A 83 38.59 57.57 23.32
N ALA A 84 37.28 57.78 23.19
CA ALA A 84 36.26 57.01 23.90
C ALA A 84 35.87 55.72 23.18
N ILE A 85 36.18 55.56 21.88
CA ILE A 85 35.75 54.42 21.03
C ILE A 85 35.95 53.06 21.72
N PRO A 86 37.13 52.74 22.29
CA PRO A 86 37.35 51.43 22.90
C PRO A 86 36.48 51.13 24.12
N LYS A 87 35.83 52.15 24.69
CA LYS A 87 34.95 52.07 25.86
C LYS A 87 33.47 52.36 25.53
N ILE A 88 33.12 52.58 24.26
CA ILE A 88 31.71 52.72 23.85
C ILE A 88 31.08 51.32 23.83
N THR A 89 30.06 51.10 24.66
CA THR A 89 29.31 49.84 24.71
C THR A 89 27.99 49.90 23.95
N ARG A 90 27.47 51.10 23.71
CA ARG A 90 26.19 51.30 23.01
C ARG A 90 26.23 52.47 22.04
N LEU A 91 25.73 52.26 20.82
CA LEU A 91 25.46 53.30 19.83
C LEU A 91 23.95 53.46 19.63
N ILE A 92 23.45 54.69 19.70
CA ILE A 92 22.05 55.04 19.39
C ILE A 92 22.05 56.10 18.29
N VAL A 93 21.35 55.83 17.20
CA VAL A 93 21.15 56.77 16.10
C VAL A 93 19.65 57.07 15.96
N ASP A 94 19.27 58.35 15.98
CA ASP A 94 17.87 58.78 15.89
C ASP A 94 17.33 58.80 14.44
N ASP A 95 16.01 58.65 14.27
CA ASP A 95 15.28 58.51 13.01
C ASP A 95 15.57 59.55 11.91
N GLY A 96 15.97 60.77 12.27
CA GLY A 96 16.27 61.81 11.29
C GLY A 96 17.63 61.64 10.60
N VAL A 97 18.54 60.83 11.13
CA VAL A 97 19.89 60.65 10.58
C VAL A 97 19.84 59.71 9.37
N THR A 98 20.23 60.21 8.20
CA THR A 98 20.07 59.46 6.93
C THR A 98 21.31 58.69 6.50
N SER A 99 22.46 58.91 7.14
CA SER A 99 23.70 58.16 6.89
C SER A 99 24.59 58.11 8.13
N LEU A 100 25.26 56.97 8.34
CA LEU A 100 26.38 56.84 9.27
C LEU A 100 27.68 56.99 8.48
N GLY A 101 28.53 57.91 8.92
CA GLY A 101 29.77 58.21 8.25
C GLY A 101 30.76 57.04 8.27
N ASP A 102 31.69 57.04 7.31
CA ASP A 102 32.84 56.14 7.33
C ASP A 102 33.60 56.26 8.67
N CYS A 103 34.13 55.14 9.16
CA CYS A 103 34.98 55.02 10.34
C CYS A 103 34.41 55.63 11.64
N VAL A 104 33.08 55.73 11.77
CA VAL A 104 32.40 56.36 12.92
C VAL A 104 32.86 55.82 14.28
N LEU A 105 33.32 54.57 14.33
CA LEU A 105 33.90 53.91 15.51
C LEU A 105 35.24 53.22 15.22
N HIS A 106 36.05 53.76 14.29
CA HIS A 106 37.35 53.18 13.93
C HIS A 106 38.44 54.25 13.73
N GLY A 107 39.64 54.02 14.29
CA GLY A 107 40.73 54.99 14.29
C GLY A 107 41.99 54.65 13.47
N PHE A 108 42.07 53.48 12.81
CA PHE A 108 43.21 53.00 12.01
C PHE A 108 44.59 53.00 12.70
N ASP A 109 44.63 52.98 14.02
CA ASP A 109 45.89 52.97 14.78
C ASP A 109 46.05 51.75 15.68
N GLY A 110 45.12 50.79 15.60
CA GLY A 110 45.10 49.57 16.42
C GLY A 110 44.75 49.80 17.89
N GLU A 111 44.50 51.05 18.30
CA GLU A 111 44.13 51.40 19.68
C GLU A 111 42.66 51.83 19.79
N HIS A 112 42.07 52.36 18.72
CA HIS A 112 40.73 52.97 18.71
C HIS A 112 39.71 52.19 17.87
N ASP A 113 39.52 50.92 18.24
CA ASP A 113 38.50 50.03 17.65
C ASP A 113 37.36 49.78 18.62
N ALA A 114 36.18 49.48 18.07
CA ALA A 114 34.92 49.36 18.81
C ALA A 114 34.80 48.08 19.67
N ARG A 115 35.91 47.59 20.25
CA ARG A 115 36.01 46.29 20.93
C ARG A 115 35.01 46.06 22.07
N SER A 116 34.49 47.12 22.68
CA SER A 116 33.53 47.04 23.78
C SER A 116 32.07 47.19 23.33
N LEU A 117 31.81 47.45 22.04
CA LEU A 117 30.47 47.69 21.53
C LEU A 117 29.61 46.43 21.64
N MET A 118 28.44 46.55 22.27
CA MET A 118 27.52 45.44 22.52
C MET A 118 26.13 45.69 21.91
N GLU A 119 25.68 46.95 21.84
CA GLU A 119 24.34 47.31 21.38
C GLU A 119 24.42 48.44 20.35
N VAL A 120 23.73 48.26 19.22
CA VAL A 120 23.63 49.27 18.16
C VAL A 120 22.17 49.44 17.77
N LYS A 121 21.67 50.69 17.81
CA LYS A 121 20.36 51.06 17.29
C LYS A 121 20.52 52.01 16.11
N ILE A 122 20.05 51.57 14.95
CA ILE A 122 20.08 52.31 13.69
C ILE A 122 18.63 52.52 13.24
N PRO A 123 18.27 53.71 12.72
CA PRO A 123 16.92 53.98 12.24
C PRO A 123 16.66 53.37 10.87
N GLU A 124 15.39 53.00 10.60
CA GLU A 124 14.95 52.49 9.29
C GLU A 124 15.13 53.48 8.14
N GLY A 125 15.26 54.79 8.41
CA GLY A 125 15.51 55.81 7.39
C GLY A 125 16.97 55.92 6.91
N LEU A 126 17.89 55.12 7.46
CA LEU A 126 19.31 55.22 7.16
C LEU A 126 19.65 54.53 5.83
N THR A 127 20.14 55.31 4.88
CA THR A 127 20.37 54.87 3.49
C THR A 127 21.82 54.47 3.21
N TYR A 128 22.75 54.84 4.10
CA TYR A 128 24.18 54.58 3.93
C TYR A 128 24.83 54.21 5.26
N LEU A 129 25.48 53.04 5.27
CA LEU A 129 26.37 52.58 6.32
C LEU A 129 27.82 52.72 5.84
N GLY A 130 28.60 53.54 6.57
CA GLY A 130 29.97 53.86 6.21
C GLY A 130 30.93 52.68 6.17
N ASN A 131 32.03 52.86 5.43
CA ASN A 131 33.15 51.92 5.44
C ASN A 131 33.75 51.86 6.86
N TYR A 132 34.14 50.67 7.33
CA TYR A 132 34.72 50.43 8.65
C TYR A 132 33.89 50.95 9.83
N ALA A 133 32.56 51.08 9.67
CA ALA A 133 31.69 51.69 10.68
C ALA A 133 31.68 50.94 12.02
N PHE A 134 31.78 49.61 11.99
CA PHE A 134 31.82 48.73 13.18
C PHE A 134 33.06 47.84 13.20
N PHE A 135 34.16 48.27 12.58
CA PHE A 135 35.41 47.51 12.58
C PHE A 135 35.83 47.13 14.01
N GLY A 136 36.18 45.86 14.20
CA GLY A 136 36.68 45.34 15.47
C GLY A 136 35.65 45.33 16.61
N ALA A 137 34.35 45.38 16.31
CA ALA A 137 33.29 45.28 17.32
C ALA A 137 33.13 43.86 17.88
N ALA A 138 34.18 43.36 18.54
CA ALA A 138 34.33 41.97 18.98
C ALA A 138 33.26 41.49 19.99
N ASN A 139 32.54 42.39 20.64
CA ASN A 139 31.47 42.06 21.60
C ASN A 139 30.05 42.24 21.03
N LEU A 140 29.91 42.70 19.78
CA LEU A 140 28.62 42.90 19.14
C LEU A 140 28.07 41.56 18.66
N LYS A 141 27.02 41.05 19.32
CA LYS A 141 26.46 39.72 19.01
C LYS A 141 25.53 39.72 17.80
N SER A 142 24.74 40.77 17.64
CA SER A 142 23.80 40.93 16.54
C SER A 142 23.49 42.41 16.30
N ILE A 143 23.01 42.70 15.10
CA ILE A 143 22.61 44.05 14.69
C ILE A 143 21.44 43.95 13.70
N THR A 144 20.45 44.83 13.84
CA THR A 144 19.38 44.98 12.86
C THR A 144 19.77 46.06 11.86
N LEU A 145 19.90 45.68 10.59
CA LEU A 145 20.22 46.59 9.50
C LEU A 145 18.94 47.15 8.87
N PRO A 146 18.91 48.46 8.53
CA PRO A 146 17.70 49.08 8.01
C PRO A 146 17.40 48.63 6.58
N SER A 147 16.10 48.49 6.29
CA SER A 147 15.61 47.97 5.00
C SER A 147 15.97 48.85 3.79
N THR A 148 16.33 50.12 4.02
CA THR A 148 16.72 51.11 3.02
C THR A 148 18.15 50.99 2.52
N LEU A 149 18.99 50.14 3.12
CA LEU A 149 20.37 49.95 2.65
C LEU A 149 20.42 49.30 1.27
N THR A 150 21.24 49.88 0.40
CA THR A 150 21.56 49.32 -0.93
C THR A 150 22.97 48.75 -1.01
N THR A 151 23.84 49.07 -0.05
CA THR A 151 25.24 48.63 -0.02
C THR A 151 25.69 48.41 1.43
N ILE A 152 26.45 47.34 1.67
CA ILE A 152 27.25 47.17 2.89
C ILE A 152 28.67 47.67 2.61
N GLY A 153 29.16 48.58 3.47
CA GLY A 153 30.43 49.27 3.32
C GLY A 153 31.67 48.36 3.35
N LEU A 154 32.79 48.87 2.85
CA LEU A 154 34.11 48.22 2.92
C LEU A 154 34.45 47.99 4.40
N GLY A 155 34.76 46.76 4.79
CA GLY A 155 35.13 46.41 6.16
C GLY A 155 34.09 46.77 7.23
N ALA A 156 32.80 46.94 6.86
CA ALA A 156 31.80 47.51 7.78
C ALA A 156 31.65 46.73 9.09
N PHE A 157 31.78 45.40 9.05
CA PHE A 157 31.77 44.48 10.19
C PHE A 157 33.04 43.63 10.27
N ASP A 158 34.14 44.12 9.69
CA ASP A 158 35.40 43.38 9.74
C ASP A 158 35.88 43.21 11.20
N GLU A 159 36.45 42.06 11.52
CA GLU A 159 36.86 41.64 12.86
C GLU A 159 35.76 41.71 13.95
N CYS A 160 34.47 41.66 13.58
CA CYS A 160 33.37 41.51 14.52
C CYS A 160 33.27 40.07 15.04
N ALA A 161 34.29 39.61 15.78
CA ALA A 161 34.43 38.21 16.22
C ALA A 161 33.23 37.69 17.05
N GLY A 162 32.51 38.56 17.76
CA GLY A 162 31.32 38.20 18.54
C GLY A 162 30.03 38.10 17.74
N LEU A 163 30.00 38.52 16.47
CA LEU A 163 28.81 38.56 15.64
C LEU A 163 28.41 37.13 15.25
N THR A 164 27.33 36.61 15.84
CA THR A 164 26.82 35.27 15.54
C THR A 164 25.75 35.28 14.47
N ASP A 165 25.00 36.39 14.38
CA ASP A 165 23.83 36.51 13.51
C ASP A 165 23.73 37.91 12.93
N ILE A 166 23.54 37.98 11.61
CA ILE A 166 23.19 39.22 10.92
C ILE A 166 22.25 38.93 9.75
N THR A 167 21.19 39.73 9.62
CA THR A 167 20.30 39.70 8.47
C THR A 167 20.65 40.83 7.52
N ILE A 168 21.08 40.47 6.30
CA ILE A 168 21.34 41.44 5.24
C ILE A 168 19.99 41.87 4.63
N PRO A 169 19.69 43.18 4.52
CA PRO A 169 18.44 43.66 3.93
C PRO A 169 18.27 43.25 2.47
N SER A 170 17.03 42.97 2.06
CA SER A 170 16.71 42.50 0.70
C SER A 170 17.01 43.50 -0.41
N ASN A 171 17.15 44.80 -0.10
CA ASN A 171 17.47 45.84 -1.08
C ASN A 171 18.97 45.99 -1.35
N VAL A 172 19.83 45.28 -0.60
CA VAL A 172 21.28 45.34 -0.79
C VAL A 172 21.64 44.74 -2.15
N LYS A 173 22.39 45.52 -2.93
CA LYS A 173 22.94 45.14 -4.25
C LYS A 173 24.42 44.77 -4.19
N THR A 174 25.15 45.39 -3.27
CA THR A 174 26.60 45.25 -3.18
C THR A 174 27.03 45.03 -1.74
N ILE A 175 27.86 44.00 -1.53
CA ILE A 175 28.60 43.78 -0.29
C ILE A 175 30.07 44.01 -0.63
N LYS A 176 30.65 45.08 -0.08
CA LYS A 176 32.02 45.48 -0.42
C LYS A 176 33.06 44.58 0.24
N GLU A 177 34.31 44.81 -0.14
CA GLU A 177 35.46 44.06 0.35
C GLU A 177 35.55 44.03 1.88
N GLY A 178 35.93 42.89 2.45
CA GLY A 178 36.10 42.67 3.89
C GLY A 178 34.83 42.90 4.74
N ALA A 179 33.65 43.09 4.15
CA ALA A 179 32.48 43.57 4.89
C ALA A 179 32.12 42.72 6.12
N PHE A 180 32.39 41.41 6.09
CA PHE A 180 32.26 40.47 7.20
C PHE A 180 33.55 39.67 7.43
N GLY A 181 34.72 40.24 7.08
CA GLY A 181 36.00 39.63 7.37
C GLY A 181 36.18 39.42 8.88
N GLY A 182 36.91 38.40 9.29
CA GLY A 182 37.24 38.13 10.70
C GLY A 182 36.04 37.90 11.63
N CYS A 183 34.83 37.73 11.11
CA CYS A 183 33.62 37.43 11.88
C CYS A 183 33.63 35.95 12.35
N THR A 184 34.58 35.60 13.21
CA THR A 184 34.83 34.23 13.66
C THR A 184 33.64 33.61 14.39
N GLY A 185 32.74 34.41 14.96
CA GLY A 185 31.49 33.98 15.59
C GLY A 185 30.36 33.56 14.62
N LEU A 186 30.47 33.94 13.35
CA LEU A 186 29.38 33.82 12.37
C LEU A 186 29.27 32.37 11.88
N THR A 187 28.21 31.67 12.28
CA THR A 187 27.99 30.26 11.91
C THR A 187 27.24 30.10 10.59
N SER A 188 26.40 31.08 10.25
CA SER A 188 25.59 31.09 9.04
C SER A 188 25.27 32.52 8.62
N ILE A 189 25.15 32.74 7.31
CA ILE A 189 24.69 34.01 6.76
C ILE A 189 23.88 33.77 5.49
N THR A 190 22.77 34.51 5.36
CA THR A 190 21.93 34.48 4.16
C THR A 190 22.27 35.67 3.28
N ILE A 191 22.73 35.41 2.05
CA ILE A 191 22.90 36.42 1.02
C ILE A 191 21.54 36.61 0.30
N PRO A 192 20.95 37.81 0.30
CA PRO A 192 19.66 38.05 -0.36
C PRO A 192 19.73 37.93 -1.89
N ASP A 193 18.61 37.53 -2.49
CA ASP A 193 18.43 37.31 -3.95
C ASP A 193 18.65 38.53 -4.85
N ASN A 194 18.85 39.72 -4.26
CA ASN A 194 19.12 40.94 -5.00
C ASN A 194 20.60 41.31 -5.04
N VAL A 195 21.46 40.62 -4.29
CA VAL A 195 22.90 40.90 -4.25
C VAL A 195 23.53 40.52 -5.58
N GLU A 196 24.22 41.48 -6.20
CA GLU A 196 24.85 41.32 -7.51
C GLU A 196 26.37 41.25 -7.41
N THR A 197 26.96 41.88 -6.39
CA THR A 197 28.41 41.98 -6.21
C THR A 197 28.83 41.62 -4.79
N LEU A 198 29.74 40.66 -4.70
CA LEU A 198 30.47 40.27 -3.49
C LEU A 198 31.93 40.66 -3.68
N GLY A 199 32.43 41.55 -2.81
CA GLY A 199 33.80 42.06 -2.84
C GLY A 199 34.87 41.02 -2.51
N GLN A 200 36.13 41.47 -2.44
CA GLN A 200 37.25 40.67 -1.98
C GLN A 200 37.10 40.35 -0.48
N GLY A 201 37.45 39.14 -0.05
CA GLY A 201 37.52 38.80 1.38
C GLY A 201 36.22 39.00 2.18
N VAL A 202 35.05 38.99 1.54
CA VAL A 202 33.77 39.33 2.22
C VAL A 202 33.54 38.47 3.47
N PHE A 203 33.91 37.19 3.44
CA PHE A 203 33.81 36.26 4.57
C PHE A 203 35.18 35.69 4.95
N GLU A 204 36.27 36.39 4.62
CA GLU A 204 37.61 35.93 4.98
C GLU A 204 37.74 35.77 6.50
N GLY A 205 38.26 34.65 7.00
CA GLY A 205 38.44 34.41 8.43
C GLY A 205 37.14 34.14 9.21
N CYS A 206 36.01 33.89 8.54
CA CYS A 206 34.79 33.40 9.18
C CYS A 206 34.95 31.91 9.57
N THR A 207 35.78 31.63 10.57
CA THR A 207 36.25 30.28 10.90
C THR A 207 35.15 29.31 11.34
N GLN A 208 33.99 29.80 11.81
CA GLN A 208 32.83 28.97 12.20
C GLN A 208 31.74 28.87 11.13
N LEU A 209 31.89 29.52 9.98
CA LEU A 209 30.89 29.47 8.91
C LEU A 209 30.87 28.08 8.27
N THR A 210 29.80 27.32 8.46
CA THR A 210 29.75 25.90 8.01
C THR A 210 29.26 25.72 6.59
N SER A 211 28.34 26.59 6.15
CA SER A 211 27.76 26.53 4.81
C SER A 211 27.31 27.91 4.33
N ILE A 212 27.26 28.09 3.02
CA ILE A 212 26.75 29.31 2.40
C ILE A 212 26.02 29.02 1.09
N HIS A 213 24.96 29.79 0.85
CA HIS A 213 24.18 29.77 -0.38
C HIS A 213 24.48 31.04 -1.20
N ILE A 214 24.85 30.86 -2.46
CA ILE A 214 25.12 31.93 -3.42
C ILE A 214 23.91 32.07 -4.34
N PRO A 215 23.14 33.17 -4.24
CA PRO A 215 21.94 33.36 -5.05
C PRO A 215 22.29 33.58 -6.53
N LYS A 216 21.35 33.28 -7.42
CA LYS A 216 21.57 33.34 -8.87
C LYS A 216 21.89 34.74 -9.38
N SER A 217 21.49 35.78 -8.65
CA SER A 217 21.72 37.19 -8.96
C SER A 217 23.18 37.62 -8.88
N VAL A 218 24.06 36.84 -8.23
CA VAL A 218 25.47 37.21 -8.04
C VAL A 218 26.19 37.16 -9.37
N LYS A 219 26.67 38.31 -9.83
CA LYS A 219 27.39 38.50 -11.10
C LYS A 219 28.90 38.48 -10.91
N SER A 220 29.38 38.93 -9.74
CA SER A 220 30.80 39.08 -9.44
C SER A 220 31.13 38.64 -8.00
N MET A 221 32.20 37.85 -7.87
CA MET A 221 32.81 37.48 -6.58
C MET A 221 34.29 37.91 -6.54
N GLY A 222 34.73 38.46 -5.41
CA GLY A 222 36.10 38.89 -5.20
C GLY A 222 37.07 37.75 -4.86
N ALA A 223 38.37 38.05 -4.88
CA ALA A 223 39.41 37.14 -4.43
C ALA A 223 39.31 36.90 -2.92
N GLY A 224 39.80 35.77 -2.41
CA GLY A 224 39.88 35.49 -0.97
C GLY A 224 38.53 35.45 -0.24
N MET A 225 37.40 35.45 -0.96
CA MET A 225 36.06 35.63 -0.36
C MET A 225 35.78 34.63 0.76
N PHE A 226 36.30 33.41 0.65
CA PHE A 226 36.21 32.35 1.65
C PHE A 226 37.59 31.96 2.21
N GLY A 227 38.56 32.87 2.19
CA GLY A 227 39.87 32.64 2.79
C GLY A 227 39.74 32.29 4.27
N TYR A 228 40.52 31.32 4.77
CA TYR A 228 40.58 30.94 6.20
C TYR A 228 39.21 30.57 6.83
N CYS A 229 38.27 30.09 6.01
CA CYS A 229 36.98 29.55 6.47
C CYS A 229 37.12 28.06 6.81
N ASP A 230 37.77 27.76 7.94
CA ASP A 230 38.18 26.39 8.32
C ASP A 230 37.01 25.41 8.48
N ALA A 231 35.84 25.88 8.96
CA ALA A 231 34.64 25.05 9.13
C ALA A 231 33.75 24.93 7.88
N LEU A 232 34.08 25.63 6.79
CA LEU A 232 33.23 25.69 5.60
C LEU A 232 33.28 24.38 4.82
N THR A 233 32.22 23.58 4.93
CA THR A 233 32.14 22.25 4.29
C THR A 233 31.22 22.23 3.06
N CYS A 234 30.36 23.22 2.89
CA CYS A 234 29.37 23.22 1.82
C CYS A 234 29.11 24.63 1.25
N ILE A 235 29.26 24.76 -0.07
CA ILE A 235 28.84 25.95 -0.81
C ILE A 235 27.85 25.50 -1.87
N THR A 236 26.69 26.16 -1.94
CA THR A 236 25.68 25.88 -2.99
C THR A 236 25.46 27.13 -3.83
N PHE A 237 25.51 26.97 -5.14
CA PHE A 237 25.08 27.99 -6.08
C PHE A 237 23.63 27.73 -6.47
N GLU A 238 22.77 28.74 -6.38
CA GLU A 238 21.41 28.64 -6.93
C GLU A 238 21.47 28.37 -8.45
N PRO A 239 20.72 27.39 -8.97
CA PRO A 239 20.65 27.15 -10.40
C PRO A 239 20.14 28.36 -11.19
N GLY A 240 20.65 28.53 -12.41
CA GLY A 240 20.44 29.72 -13.23
C GLY A 240 21.38 30.87 -12.89
N SER A 241 22.59 30.56 -12.42
CA SER A 241 23.56 31.58 -11.94
C SER A 241 23.96 32.58 -13.04
N GLU A 242 23.95 33.87 -12.69
CA GLU A 242 24.43 34.98 -13.52
C GLU A 242 25.93 35.28 -13.34
N LEU A 243 26.69 34.38 -12.70
CA LEU A 243 28.10 34.62 -12.36
C LEU A 243 28.95 34.78 -13.62
N THR A 244 29.41 36.01 -13.85
CA THR A 244 30.27 36.34 -15.00
C THR A 244 31.74 36.47 -14.61
N LYS A 245 32.02 36.97 -13.39
CA LYS A 245 33.37 37.32 -12.93
C LYS A 245 33.70 36.69 -11.58
N VAL A 246 34.85 36.03 -11.51
CA VAL A 246 35.51 35.61 -10.26
C VAL A 246 36.90 36.25 -10.27
N ALA A 247 37.15 37.18 -9.36
CA ALA A 247 38.42 37.88 -9.31
C ALA A 247 39.54 36.97 -8.76
N THR A 248 40.75 37.19 -9.23
CA THR A 248 41.98 36.54 -8.74
C THR A 248 43.00 37.61 -8.42
N ASN A 249 43.66 37.54 -7.26
CA ASN A 249 44.73 38.49 -6.93
C ASN A 249 46.10 37.88 -7.21
N GLY A 250 46.57 38.02 -8.46
CA GLY A 250 47.97 38.09 -8.91
C GLY A 250 49.06 37.14 -8.39
N GLY A 251 48.80 36.18 -7.51
CA GLY A 251 49.81 35.27 -6.97
C GLY A 251 49.54 34.56 -5.64
N SER A 252 48.50 34.90 -4.84
CA SER A 252 48.36 34.27 -3.51
C SER A 252 46.95 34.07 -2.95
N TRP A 253 45.96 34.88 -3.36
CA TRP A 253 44.62 34.83 -2.78
C TRP A 253 43.62 34.40 -3.83
N GLU A 254 43.28 33.12 -3.80
CA GLU A 254 42.25 32.51 -4.64
C GLU A 254 40.86 32.66 -3.98
N LEU A 255 39.78 32.27 -4.65
CA LEU A 255 38.43 32.36 -4.07
C LEU A 255 38.33 31.56 -2.76
N PHE A 256 38.99 30.41 -2.74
CA PHE A 256 39.17 29.51 -1.62
C PHE A 256 40.66 29.54 -1.24
N THR A 257 41.00 29.86 -0.01
CA THR A 257 42.39 29.80 0.48
C THR A 257 42.31 29.28 1.91
N ASP A 258 43.04 28.23 2.24
CA ASP A 258 43.01 27.61 3.57
C ASP A 258 41.57 27.33 4.08
N THR A 259 40.73 26.75 3.21
CA THR A 259 39.38 26.27 3.57
C THR A 259 39.43 24.81 4.03
N SER A 260 38.35 24.32 4.65
CA SER A 260 38.17 22.91 5.02
C SER A 260 38.60 21.92 3.93
N SER A 261 39.27 20.82 4.32
CA SER A 261 39.55 19.69 3.42
C SER A 261 38.27 18.99 2.94
N GLU A 262 37.17 19.12 3.67
CA GLU A 262 35.88 18.50 3.36
C GLU A 262 34.96 19.38 2.50
N LEU A 263 35.42 20.59 2.12
CA LEU A 263 34.62 21.55 1.33
C LEU A 263 34.11 20.92 0.03
N LYS A 264 32.79 20.93 -0.16
CA LYS A 264 32.12 20.60 -1.42
C LYS A 264 31.43 21.84 -1.98
N VAL A 265 31.65 22.09 -3.27
CA VAL A 265 31.06 23.22 -4.00
C VAL A 265 30.07 22.67 -5.01
N TYR A 266 28.79 22.92 -4.81
CA TYR A 266 27.70 22.45 -5.65
C TYR A 266 27.27 23.54 -6.63
N CYS A 267 27.37 23.27 -7.92
CA CYS A 267 27.05 24.25 -8.95
C CYS A 267 26.63 23.59 -10.27
N GLU A 268 25.95 24.33 -11.14
CA GLU A 268 25.65 23.83 -12.50
C GLU A 268 26.95 23.54 -13.29
N PRO A 269 26.95 22.56 -14.22
CA PRO A 269 28.15 22.20 -14.99
C PRO A 269 28.84 23.39 -15.69
N GLY A 270 28.06 24.36 -16.17
CA GLY A 270 28.57 25.56 -16.84
C GLY A 270 29.43 26.47 -15.95
N LEU A 271 29.28 26.38 -14.62
CA LEU A 271 30.05 27.19 -13.68
C LEU A 271 31.40 26.59 -13.32
N LYS A 272 31.60 25.28 -13.53
CA LYS A 272 32.82 24.57 -13.11
C LYS A 272 34.09 25.24 -13.63
N SER A 273 34.11 25.59 -14.91
CA SER A 273 35.28 26.25 -15.54
C SER A 273 35.65 27.60 -14.93
N LYS A 274 34.70 28.31 -14.31
CA LYS A 274 34.94 29.59 -13.61
C LYS A 274 35.51 29.40 -12.21
N LEU A 275 35.21 28.26 -11.58
CA LEU A 275 35.60 27.92 -10.22
C LEU A 275 36.87 27.05 -10.17
N SER A 276 37.14 26.30 -11.23
CA SER A 276 38.37 25.51 -11.38
C SER A 276 39.62 26.38 -11.28
N GLY A 277 40.61 25.91 -10.51
CA GLY A 277 41.84 26.67 -10.26
C GLY A 277 41.58 27.97 -9.46
N LYS A 278 40.68 27.90 -8.48
CA LYS A 278 40.41 28.99 -7.51
C LYS A 278 40.59 28.53 -6.06
N GLY A 279 41.43 27.51 -5.83
CA GLY A 279 41.80 27.02 -4.50
C GLY A 279 40.96 25.88 -3.95
N VAL A 280 40.01 25.40 -4.75
CA VAL A 280 39.34 24.12 -4.51
C VAL A 280 39.70 23.14 -5.64
N PRO A 281 40.13 21.91 -5.31
CA PRO A 281 40.31 20.82 -6.27
C PRO A 281 39.03 20.55 -7.07
N ASP A 282 39.19 20.23 -8.35
CA ASP A 282 38.08 20.05 -9.28
C ASP A 282 37.15 18.87 -8.93
N GLU A 283 37.64 17.88 -8.19
CA GLU A 283 36.87 16.75 -7.67
C GLU A 283 35.91 17.16 -6.55
N ARG A 284 36.17 18.29 -5.88
CA ARG A 284 35.31 18.88 -4.86
C ARG A 284 34.29 19.87 -5.43
N ILE A 285 34.39 20.18 -6.73
CA ILE A 285 33.36 20.90 -7.49
C ILE A 285 32.35 19.89 -8.06
N ILE A 286 31.23 19.78 -7.36
CA ILE A 286 30.16 18.83 -7.62
C ILE A 286 29.15 19.44 -8.60
N THR A 287 29.18 18.96 -9.84
CA THR A 287 28.27 19.41 -10.90
C THR A 287 27.14 18.45 -11.21
N THR A 288 27.10 17.31 -10.53
CA THR A 288 26.09 16.27 -10.72
C THR A 288 25.62 15.74 -9.37
N VAL A 289 24.39 15.24 -9.34
CA VAL A 289 23.80 14.51 -8.23
C VAL A 289 23.52 13.06 -8.65
N ASP A 290 23.63 12.14 -7.69
CA ASP A 290 23.32 10.73 -7.90
C ASP A 290 21.85 10.46 -7.55
N VAL A 291 21.13 9.85 -8.49
CA VAL A 291 19.73 9.43 -8.35
C VAL A 291 19.65 7.94 -8.66
N THR A 292 18.83 7.20 -7.92
CA THR A 292 18.52 5.79 -8.24
C THR A 292 17.16 5.72 -8.89
N LEU A 293 17.08 5.20 -10.11
CA LEU A 293 15.84 5.01 -10.83
C LEU A 293 15.37 3.57 -10.66
N VAL A 294 14.11 3.39 -10.26
CA VAL A 294 13.50 2.08 -10.03
C VAL A 294 12.30 1.90 -10.94
N ASP A 295 12.24 0.78 -11.65
CA ASP A 295 11.08 0.35 -12.44
C ASP A 295 10.80 -1.14 -12.20
N GLY A 296 9.78 -1.41 -11.39
CA GLY A 296 9.52 -2.76 -10.88
C GLY A 296 10.73 -3.28 -10.10
N ASP A 297 11.26 -4.43 -10.51
CA ASP A 297 12.43 -5.05 -9.87
C ASP A 297 13.78 -4.52 -10.39
N LYS A 298 13.77 -3.65 -11.41
CA LYS A 298 15.00 -3.05 -11.96
C LYS A 298 15.35 -1.78 -11.20
N SER A 299 16.61 -1.66 -10.81
CA SER A 299 17.17 -0.47 -10.16
C SER A 299 18.47 -0.05 -10.86
N GLU A 300 18.58 1.20 -11.28
CA GLU A 300 19.73 1.74 -12.00
C GLU A 300 20.20 3.08 -11.38
N PRO A 301 21.48 3.22 -11.00
CA PRO A 301 22.03 4.50 -10.60
C PRO A 301 22.27 5.40 -11.81
N LYS A 302 21.86 6.67 -11.71
CA LYS A 302 22.03 7.69 -12.76
C LYS A 302 22.59 8.99 -12.18
N LYS A 303 23.57 9.55 -12.87
CA LYS A 303 24.12 10.89 -12.58
C LYS A 303 23.36 11.94 -13.37
N ILE A 304 22.93 13.00 -12.70
CA ILE A 304 22.15 14.10 -13.28
C ILE A 304 22.83 15.41 -12.96
N ASP A 305 22.84 16.34 -13.91
CA ASP A 305 23.42 17.67 -13.71
C ASP A 305 22.74 18.38 -12.53
N TYR A 306 23.56 18.98 -11.67
CA TYR A 306 23.10 19.79 -10.56
C TYR A 306 22.26 20.95 -11.10
N GLY A 307 21.08 21.17 -10.51
CA GLY A 307 20.14 22.20 -10.95
C GLY A 307 19.28 21.82 -12.16
N ALA A 308 19.43 20.61 -12.72
CA ALA A 308 18.55 20.15 -13.79
C ALA A 308 17.11 19.94 -13.32
N LYS A 309 16.17 19.96 -14.28
CA LYS A 309 14.76 19.58 -14.07
C LYS A 309 14.57 18.07 -14.24
N ILE A 310 13.44 17.54 -13.77
CA ILE A 310 13.07 16.13 -13.91
C ILE A 310 13.14 15.62 -15.37
N ALA A 311 12.90 16.48 -16.35
CA ALA A 311 12.97 16.15 -17.77
C ALA A 311 14.36 15.63 -18.21
N ALA A 312 15.43 15.98 -17.49
CA ALA A 312 16.77 15.47 -17.75
C ALA A 312 16.91 13.96 -17.50
N LEU A 313 15.99 13.36 -16.72
CA LEU A 313 15.92 11.91 -16.55
C LEU A 313 15.52 11.19 -17.84
N GLY A 314 14.82 11.89 -18.75
CA GLY A 314 14.14 11.28 -19.90
C GLY A 314 12.95 10.43 -19.47
N THR A 315 12.29 9.84 -20.48
CA THR A 315 11.20 8.90 -20.28
C THR A 315 11.78 7.48 -20.26
N PRO A 316 11.60 6.69 -19.19
CA PRO A 316 12.04 5.30 -19.18
C PRO A 316 11.25 4.49 -20.21
N THR A 317 11.84 3.39 -20.68
CA THR A 317 11.15 2.41 -21.53
C THR A 317 10.91 1.14 -20.72
N LYS A 318 9.68 0.62 -20.81
CA LYS A 318 9.29 -0.62 -20.16
C LYS A 318 8.62 -1.54 -21.17
N PRO A 319 9.10 -2.79 -21.34
CA PRO A 319 8.47 -3.75 -22.23
C PRO A 319 6.98 -3.88 -21.92
N GLY A 320 6.16 -3.88 -22.97
CA GLY A 320 4.71 -3.94 -22.85
C GLY A 320 4.01 -2.67 -22.40
N TYR A 321 4.72 -1.56 -22.20
CA TYR A 321 4.15 -0.24 -21.95
C TYR A 321 4.63 0.75 -23.01
N THR A 322 3.75 1.65 -23.43
CA THR A 322 4.14 2.74 -24.32
C THR A 322 4.68 3.92 -23.50
N THR A 323 5.43 4.82 -24.16
CA THR A 323 5.91 6.06 -23.52
C THR A 323 4.76 6.95 -23.03
N SER A 324 3.57 6.86 -23.64
CA SER A 324 2.37 7.58 -23.18
C SER A 324 1.78 7.02 -21.90
N SER A 325 2.09 5.77 -21.54
CA SER A 325 1.69 5.17 -20.27
C SER A 325 2.59 5.60 -19.11
N PHE A 326 3.73 6.26 -19.37
CA PHE A 326 4.57 6.76 -18.29
C PHE A 326 3.91 7.99 -17.63
N THR A 327 3.58 7.88 -16.35
CA THR A 327 2.87 8.92 -15.59
C THR A 327 3.80 9.88 -14.86
N GLY A 328 5.09 9.55 -14.79
CA GLY A 328 6.11 10.36 -14.13
C GLY A 328 6.95 9.55 -13.14
N TRP A 329 7.87 10.28 -12.49
CA TRP A 329 8.70 9.74 -11.41
C TRP A 329 8.08 10.07 -10.05
N TYR A 330 8.17 9.13 -9.12
CA TYR A 330 7.57 9.20 -7.79
C TYR A 330 8.63 8.96 -6.72
N THR A 331 8.40 9.48 -5.51
CA THR A 331 9.35 9.31 -4.39
C THR A 331 9.05 8.09 -3.51
N ASP A 332 7.97 7.36 -3.80
CA ASP A 332 7.58 6.14 -3.09
C ASP A 332 7.27 4.99 -4.07
N ALA A 333 7.48 3.76 -3.59
CA ALA A 333 7.31 2.54 -4.38
C ALA A 333 5.86 2.29 -4.84
N ASP A 334 4.88 2.80 -4.09
CA ASP A 334 3.45 2.71 -4.45
C ASP A 334 3.04 3.73 -5.52
N CYS A 335 3.97 4.62 -5.94
CA CYS A 335 3.74 5.70 -6.88
C CYS A 335 2.58 6.63 -6.47
N LYS A 336 2.52 7.03 -5.19
CA LYS A 336 1.49 7.96 -4.66
C LYS A 336 1.94 9.42 -4.66
N THR A 337 3.23 9.66 -4.45
CA THR A 337 3.83 10.99 -4.26
C THR A 337 4.68 11.33 -5.48
N ARG A 338 4.10 12.08 -6.41
CA ARG A 338 4.79 12.48 -7.64
C ARG A 338 5.90 13.46 -7.33
N TYR A 339 7.07 13.23 -7.92
CA TYR A 339 8.16 14.21 -7.88
C TYR A 339 7.77 15.43 -8.75
N PRO A 340 7.78 16.66 -8.20
CA PRO A 340 7.30 17.84 -8.94
C PRO A 340 8.15 18.20 -10.16
N ASP A 341 7.50 18.50 -11.29
CA ASP A 341 8.20 18.82 -12.56
C ASP A 341 9.08 20.09 -12.48
N ALA A 342 8.70 21.03 -11.61
CA ALA A 342 9.43 22.27 -11.39
C ALA A 342 10.60 22.14 -10.40
N GLN A 343 10.67 21.05 -9.64
CA GLN A 343 11.71 20.86 -8.63
C GLN A 343 13.07 20.56 -9.29
N LEU A 344 14.09 21.30 -8.86
CA LEU A 344 15.45 21.15 -9.37
C LEU A 344 16.25 20.14 -8.55
N PHE A 345 17.17 19.47 -9.22
CA PHE A 345 18.12 18.54 -8.60
C PHE A 345 19.24 19.28 -7.85
N THR A 346 18.94 19.85 -6.68
CA THR A 346 19.89 20.65 -5.86
C THR A 346 20.19 20.08 -4.48
N ASN A 347 19.23 19.40 -3.84
CA ASN A 347 19.34 18.90 -2.46
C ASN A 347 19.18 17.38 -2.34
N ILE A 348 19.63 16.65 -3.35
CA ILE A 348 19.23 15.26 -3.55
C ILE A 348 20.46 14.38 -3.49
N ASN A 349 20.82 13.92 -2.29
CA ASN A 349 21.87 12.93 -2.12
C ASN A 349 21.20 11.57 -1.90
N ARG A 350 21.32 10.66 -2.89
CA ARG A 350 20.79 9.27 -2.84
C ARG A 350 19.27 9.14 -2.87
N THR A 351 18.56 9.97 -3.61
CA THR A 351 17.10 9.78 -3.77
C THR A 351 16.79 8.67 -4.76
N THR A 352 15.86 7.83 -4.35
CA THR A 352 15.25 6.82 -5.21
C THR A 352 13.99 7.37 -5.83
N LEU A 353 13.89 7.29 -7.15
CA LEU A 353 12.71 7.65 -7.93
C LEU A 353 12.12 6.41 -8.58
N TYR A 354 10.83 6.22 -8.39
CA TYR A 354 10.07 5.09 -8.91
C TYR A 354 9.31 5.52 -10.17
N ALA A 355 9.44 4.75 -11.24
CA ALA A 355 8.73 4.97 -12.48
C ALA A 355 7.26 4.55 -12.32
N GLY A 356 6.34 5.50 -12.43
CA GLY A 356 4.91 5.20 -12.40
C GLY A 356 4.36 4.97 -13.81
N TRP A 357 3.56 3.91 -13.94
CA TRP A 357 2.95 3.51 -15.21
C TRP A 357 1.43 3.46 -15.10
N ALA A 358 0.75 4.06 -16.07
CA ALA A 358 -0.69 3.93 -16.27
C ALA A 358 -1.00 2.50 -16.72
N GLY A 359 -2.06 1.96 -16.16
CA GLY A 359 -2.53 0.61 -16.43
C GLY A 359 -3.90 0.43 -15.80
N THR A 360 -4.58 -0.63 -16.21
CA THR A 360 -5.93 -0.99 -15.76
C THR A 360 -5.82 -1.81 -14.48
N ASP A 361 -6.63 -1.48 -13.48
CA ASP A 361 -6.72 -2.26 -12.25
C ASP A 361 -7.54 -3.53 -12.51
N LEU A 362 -6.88 -4.69 -12.45
CA LEU A 362 -7.50 -6.00 -12.63
C LEU A 362 -7.77 -6.63 -11.26
N THR A 363 -9.03 -6.96 -11.00
CA THR A 363 -9.43 -7.76 -9.83
C THR A 363 -9.90 -9.13 -10.28
N VAL A 364 -9.36 -10.20 -9.69
CA VAL A 364 -9.74 -11.58 -9.96
C VAL A 364 -10.11 -12.26 -8.65
N LYS A 365 -11.30 -12.85 -8.59
CA LYS A 365 -11.76 -13.70 -7.49
C LYS A 365 -11.89 -15.15 -7.93
N ASN A 366 -11.47 -16.08 -7.07
CA ASN A 366 -11.48 -17.53 -7.31
C ASN A 366 -10.72 -17.93 -8.59
N GLY A 367 -9.65 -17.19 -8.93
CA GLY A 367 -8.85 -17.40 -10.12
C GLY A 367 -7.45 -16.85 -9.97
N THR A 368 -6.56 -17.31 -10.85
CA THR A 368 -5.16 -16.87 -10.95
C THR A 368 -4.87 -16.29 -12.33
N ILE A 369 -3.90 -15.38 -12.41
CA ILE A 369 -3.35 -14.93 -13.70
C ILE A 369 -2.34 -15.99 -14.15
N SER A 370 -2.57 -16.58 -15.32
CA SER A 370 -1.72 -17.63 -15.89
C SER A 370 -0.70 -17.06 -16.88
N SER A 371 -1.06 -15.97 -17.57
CA SER A 371 -0.17 -15.25 -18.46
C SER A 371 -0.65 -13.82 -18.67
N VAL A 372 0.30 -12.90 -18.85
CA VAL A 372 0.04 -11.57 -19.41
C VAL A 372 1.01 -11.35 -20.56
N ILE A 373 0.49 -11.19 -21.76
CA ILE A 373 1.26 -10.90 -22.97
C ILE A 373 0.94 -9.46 -23.38
N ALA A 374 1.94 -8.60 -23.39
CA ALA A 374 1.72 -7.22 -23.78
C ALA A 374 1.48 -7.06 -25.29
N PHE A 375 1.07 -5.86 -25.71
CA PHE A 375 0.75 -5.56 -27.12
C PHE A 375 1.94 -5.79 -28.09
N ASP A 376 3.18 -5.77 -27.59
CA ASP A 376 4.41 -6.01 -28.33
C ASP A 376 4.82 -7.51 -28.34
N ASN A 377 3.95 -8.40 -27.87
CA ASN A 377 4.17 -9.83 -27.65
C ASN A 377 5.18 -10.18 -26.55
N THR A 378 5.56 -9.24 -25.69
CA THR A 378 6.40 -9.53 -24.53
C THR A 378 5.58 -10.20 -23.42
N GLN A 379 6.06 -11.34 -22.91
CA GLN A 379 5.48 -11.96 -21.72
C GLN A 379 5.88 -11.18 -20.46
N LEU A 380 4.89 -10.78 -19.66
CA LEU A 380 5.06 -10.04 -18.41
C LEU A 380 4.80 -10.94 -17.21
N ALA A 381 5.68 -10.88 -16.21
CA ALA A 381 5.48 -11.54 -14.92
C ALA A 381 4.62 -10.64 -14.02
N ILE A 382 3.30 -10.82 -14.07
CA ILE A 382 2.33 -10.10 -13.23
C ILE A 382 1.56 -11.12 -12.39
N GLU A 383 1.64 -10.95 -11.07
CA GLU A 383 0.94 -11.79 -10.10
C GLU A 383 -0.16 -11.01 -9.38
N LEU A 384 -1.21 -11.72 -8.96
CA LEU A 384 -2.27 -11.14 -8.14
C LEU A 384 -1.79 -11.00 -6.69
N LYS A 385 -1.80 -9.78 -6.16
CA LYS A 385 -1.65 -9.52 -4.72
C LYS A 385 -3.03 -9.26 -4.13
N ASN A 386 -3.50 -10.16 -3.25
CA ASN A 386 -4.85 -10.10 -2.67
C ASN A 386 -5.96 -10.03 -3.75
N GLY A 387 -5.82 -10.83 -4.82
CA GLY A 387 -6.78 -10.85 -5.93
C GLY A 387 -6.75 -9.60 -6.81
N LYS A 388 -5.73 -8.75 -6.71
CA LYS A 388 -5.58 -7.53 -7.51
C LYS A 388 -4.23 -7.46 -8.21
N ALA A 389 -4.20 -6.93 -9.41
CA ALA A 389 -3.00 -6.61 -10.17
C ALA A 389 -3.23 -5.37 -11.03
N LYS A 390 -2.14 -4.77 -11.52
CA LYS A 390 -2.21 -3.67 -12.49
C LYS A 390 -1.64 -4.16 -13.82
N VAL A 391 -2.42 -4.05 -14.89
CA VAL A 391 -2.08 -4.60 -16.22
C VAL A 391 -1.98 -3.50 -17.27
N PRO A 392 -1.08 -3.60 -18.26
CA PRO A 392 -0.96 -2.60 -19.32
C PRO A 392 -2.17 -2.61 -20.26
N ALA A 393 -2.50 -1.43 -20.79
CA ALA A 393 -3.44 -1.29 -21.90
C ALA A 393 -2.98 -2.08 -23.13
N GLY A 394 -3.91 -2.75 -23.82
CA GLY A 394 -3.65 -3.59 -24.99
C GLY A 394 -2.99 -4.94 -24.67
N ALA A 395 -2.74 -5.25 -23.40
CA ALA A 395 -2.22 -6.55 -23.01
C ALA A 395 -3.30 -7.63 -23.12
N THR A 396 -2.92 -8.79 -23.62
CA THR A 396 -3.70 -10.02 -23.57
C THR A 396 -3.48 -10.69 -22.22
N VAL A 397 -4.54 -10.84 -21.45
CA VAL A 397 -4.50 -11.45 -20.11
C VAL A 397 -5.23 -12.79 -20.16
N THR A 398 -4.59 -13.82 -19.64
CA THR A 398 -5.17 -15.15 -19.46
C THR A 398 -5.39 -15.40 -17.98
N VAL A 399 -6.64 -15.71 -17.62
CA VAL A 399 -7.07 -16.02 -16.25
C VAL A 399 -7.58 -17.45 -16.22
N THR A 400 -7.17 -18.21 -15.21
CA THR A 400 -7.57 -19.60 -15.01
C THR A 400 -8.21 -19.78 -13.65
N PHE A 401 -9.20 -20.67 -13.57
CA PHE A 401 -9.92 -20.98 -12.36
C PHE A 401 -9.01 -21.63 -11.32
N ASP A 402 -9.05 -21.11 -10.09
CA ASP A 402 -8.29 -21.68 -8.98
C ASP A 402 -9.07 -22.83 -8.33
N ARG A 403 -8.85 -24.04 -8.83
CA ARG A 403 -9.47 -25.25 -8.27
C ARG A 403 -9.11 -25.48 -6.81
N ALA A 404 -7.93 -25.07 -6.36
CA ALA A 404 -7.50 -25.27 -4.98
C ALA A 404 -8.27 -24.35 -4.02
N ALA A 405 -8.59 -23.12 -4.43
CA ALA A 405 -9.44 -22.21 -3.68
C ALA A 405 -10.91 -22.69 -3.60
N ALA A 406 -11.40 -23.42 -4.61
CA ALA A 406 -12.78 -23.91 -4.68
C ALA A 406 -12.99 -25.32 -4.08
N ALA A 407 -11.92 -26.09 -3.85
CA ALA A 407 -11.98 -27.48 -3.37
C ALA A 407 -12.63 -27.67 -2.00
N GLY A 408 -12.76 -26.62 -1.18
CA GLY A 408 -13.40 -26.70 0.13
C GLY A 408 -14.93 -26.82 0.12
N ASN A 409 -15.60 -26.61 -1.03
CA ASN A 409 -17.06 -26.46 -1.09
C ASN A 409 -17.79 -27.42 -2.06
N ASP A 410 -17.11 -28.38 -2.69
CA ASP A 410 -17.68 -29.30 -3.71
C ASP A 410 -18.42 -28.58 -4.87
N LEU A 411 -18.08 -27.31 -5.14
CA LEU A 411 -18.67 -26.52 -6.21
C LEU A 411 -17.86 -26.72 -7.50
N LYS A 412 -18.55 -26.95 -8.62
CA LYS A 412 -17.93 -26.96 -9.95
C LYS A 412 -17.96 -25.57 -10.55
N PHE A 413 -16.92 -25.25 -11.31
CA PHE A 413 -16.89 -24.05 -12.15
C PHE A 413 -18.09 -24.06 -13.12
N ASP A 414 -18.80 -22.94 -13.20
CA ASP A 414 -19.95 -22.77 -14.08
C ASP A 414 -19.62 -21.77 -15.19
N HIS A 415 -19.30 -20.52 -14.83
CA HIS A 415 -18.85 -19.50 -15.78
C HIS A 415 -18.08 -18.35 -15.09
N TRP A 416 -17.39 -17.54 -15.88
CA TRP A 416 -16.83 -16.26 -15.44
C TRP A 416 -17.84 -15.12 -15.53
N ASN A 417 -18.01 -14.39 -14.43
CA ASN A 417 -18.65 -13.08 -14.44
C ASN A 417 -17.59 -11.98 -14.64
N ILE A 418 -17.76 -11.16 -15.67
CA ILE A 418 -16.78 -10.14 -16.07
C ILE A 418 -17.49 -8.78 -16.14
N SER A 419 -16.93 -7.80 -15.44
CA SER A 419 -17.39 -6.40 -15.41
C SER A 419 -16.25 -5.46 -15.79
N GLY A 420 -16.59 -4.30 -16.36
CA GLY A 420 -15.62 -3.33 -16.88
C GLY A 420 -15.24 -3.53 -18.36
N LEU A 421 -15.76 -4.56 -19.02
CA LEU A 421 -15.65 -4.79 -20.46
C LEU A 421 -17.02 -4.67 -21.15
N ASN A 422 -17.05 -4.16 -22.38
CA ASN A 422 -18.23 -4.19 -23.25
C ASN A 422 -18.51 -5.64 -23.71
N GLU A 423 -19.73 -5.91 -24.17
CA GLU A 423 -20.12 -7.27 -24.61
C GLU A 423 -19.28 -7.82 -25.77
N ASP A 424 -18.80 -6.95 -26.66
CA ASP A 424 -17.91 -7.32 -27.77
C ASP A 424 -16.44 -7.50 -27.36
N GLU A 425 -16.07 -6.98 -26.18
CA GLU A 425 -14.72 -7.09 -25.59
C GLU A 425 -14.57 -8.34 -24.70
N LYS A 426 -15.69 -8.92 -24.25
CA LYS A 426 -15.70 -10.12 -23.41
C LYS A 426 -15.26 -11.36 -24.20
N PRO A 427 -14.62 -12.35 -23.55
CA PRO A 427 -14.42 -13.67 -24.13
C PRO A 427 -15.74 -14.25 -24.66
N LYS A 428 -15.71 -14.84 -25.86
CA LYS A 428 -16.91 -15.41 -26.49
C LYS A 428 -17.51 -16.58 -25.71
N ASP A 429 -16.67 -17.30 -24.99
CA ASP A 429 -17.06 -18.43 -24.15
C ASP A 429 -16.50 -18.22 -22.75
N THR A 430 -17.39 -17.88 -21.81
CA THR A 430 -17.05 -17.70 -20.39
C THR A 430 -17.25 -18.98 -19.57
N SER A 431 -17.68 -20.09 -20.19
CA SER A 431 -17.87 -21.40 -19.54
C SER A 431 -16.60 -22.26 -19.52
N GLN A 432 -15.52 -21.77 -20.11
CA GLN A 432 -14.20 -22.39 -20.00
C GLN A 432 -13.54 -22.00 -18.67
N GLU A 433 -12.88 -22.96 -18.01
CA GLU A 433 -12.09 -22.70 -16.80
C GLU A 433 -10.94 -21.72 -17.04
N GLU A 434 -10.51 -21.58 -18.30
CA GLU A 434 -9.51 -20.61 -18.73
C GLU A 434 -10.14 -19.64 -19.74
N ILE A 435 -9.99 -18.34 -19.48
CA ILE A 435 -10.42 -17.28 -20.39
C ILE A 435 -9.25 -16.38 -20.75
N THR A 436 -9.29 -15.86 -21.98
CA THR A 436 -8.32 -14.88 -22.47
C THR A 436 -9.07 -13.68 -23.04
N PHE A 437 -8.63 -12.48 -22.70
CA PHE A 437 -9.18 -11.22 -23.20
C PHE A 437 -8.07 -10.17 -23.38
N THR A 438 -8.35 -9.15 -24.18
CA THR A 438 -7.45 -8.00 -24.35
C THR A 438 -7.92 -6.85 -23.49
N VAL A 439 -7.02 -6.24 -22.72
CA VAL A 439 -7.30 -5.05 -21.89
C VAL A 439 -7.51 -3.85 -22.82
N PRO A 440 -8.70 -3.23 -22.86
CA PRO A 440 -8.92 -2.06 -23.72
C PRO A 440 -8.16 -0.84 -23.18
N ALA A 441 -7.77 0.06 -24.09
CA ALA A 441 -6.88 1.17 -23.75
C ALA A 441 -7.53 2.28 -22.88
N ASP A 442 -8.86 2.32 -22.82
CA ASP A 442 -9.68 3.32 -22.15
C ASP A 442 -10.29 2.82 -20.83
N ARG A 443 -9.85 1.66 -20.32
CA ARG A 443 -10.39 1.08 -19.08
C ARG A 443 -9.54 1.38 -17.86
N ASP A 444 -10.19 1.92 -16.84
CA ASP A 444 -9.58 2.14 -15.52
C ASP A 444 -9.55 0.86 -14.68
N ALA A 445 -10.61 0.03 -14.73
CA ALA A 445 -10.70 -1.19 -13.94
C ALA A 445 -11.51 -2.31 -14.63
N ILE A 446 -11.09 -3.55 -14.41
CA ILE A 446 -11.77 -4.78 -14.85
C ILE A 446 -11.87 -5.71 -13.64
N ALA A 447 -13.06 -6.29 -13.42
CA ALA A 447 -13.26 -7.27 -12.36
C ALA A 447 -13.82 -8.59 -12.91
N ILE A 448 -13.20 -9.69 -12.52
CA ILE A 448 -13.46 -11.06 -12.97
C ILE A 448 -13.70 -11.94 -11.75
N GLU A 449 -14.78 -12.72 -11.78
CA GLU A 449 -15.17 -13.61 -10.70
C GLU A 449 -15.63 -14.96 -11.26
N ALA A 450 -15.02 -16.06 -10.81
CA ALA A 450 -15.50 -17.39 -11.16
C ALA A 450 -16.75 -17.71 -10.34
N VAL A 451 -17.86 -17.96 -11.04
CA VAL A 451 -19.11 -18.44 -10.46
C VAL A 451 -19.06 -19.97 -10.42
N CYS A 452 -19.40 -20.54 -9.27
CA CYS A 452 -19.39 -21.99 -9.07
C CYS A 452 -20.78 -22.47 -8.62
N LYS A 453 -21.21 -23.65 -9.09
CA LYS A 453 -22.52 -24.27 -8.77
C LYS A 453 -22.33 -25.71 -8.24
N ALA A 454 -23.25 -26.15 -7.36
CA ALA A 454 -23.33 -27.54 -6.90
C ALA A 454 -24.08 -28.44 -7.91
N ASP A 455 -23.76 -29.74 -7.94
CA ASP A 455 -24.54 -30.73 -8.69
C ASP A 455 -25.96 -30.83 -8.07
N GLU A 456 -27.03 -30.83 -8.87
CA GLU A 456 -28.44 -30.90 -8.42
C GLU A 456 -29.20 -32.09 -9.06
N TYR A 457 -30.07 -32.75 -8.29
CA TYR A 457 -30.93 -33.85 -8.73
C TYR A 457 -32.42 -33.53 -8.51
N PRO A 458 -33.32 -34.01 -9.38
CA PRO A 458 -34.75 -33.79 -9.23
C PRO A 458 -35.36 -34.71 -8.15
N LEU A 459 -36.04 -34.12 -7.17
CA LEU A 459 -36.87 -34.82 -6.19
C LEU A 459 -38.34 -34.49 -6.45
N THR A 460 -39.19 -35.50 -6.59
CA THR A 460 -40.63 -35.29 -6.76
C THR A 460 -41.42 -35.93 -5.63
N VAL A 461 -42.38 -35.20 -5.05
CA VAL A 461 -43.14 -35.64 -3.86
C VAL A 461 -44.64 -35.35 -4.02
N THR A 462 -45.47 -36.33 -3.68
CA THR A 462 -46.94 -36.23 -3.62
C THR A 462 -47.46 -36.69 -2.26
N GLY A 463 -48.25 -35.87 -1.57
CA GLY A 463 -48.83 -36.21 -0.25
C GLY A 463 -47.86 -36.10 0.93
N GLY A 464 -46.69 -35.47 0.75
CA GLY A 464 -45.69 -35.29 1.81
C GLY A 464 -45.12 -33.87 1.85
N ILE A 465 -44.65 -33.47 3.04
CA ILE A 465 -43.92 -32.24 3.33
C ILE A 465 -42.42 -32.56 3.25
N VAL A 466 -41.69 -31.77 2.47
CA VAL A 466 -40.26 -31.97 2.23
C VAL A 466 -39.45 -30.98 3.07
N THR A 467 -38.39 -31.47 3.72
CA THR A 467 -37.36 -30.66 4.35
C THR A 467 -35.99 -31.11 3.83
N VAL A 468 -35.13 -30.16 3.44
CA VAL A 468 -33.82 -30.43 2.87
C VAL A 468 -32.74 -29.71 3.65
N LYS A 469 -31.75 -30.47 4.12
CA LYS A 469 -30.54 -29.94 4.74
C LYS A 469 -29.33 -30.23 3.88
N ASN A 470 -28.58 -29.18 3.51
CA ASN A 470 -27.28 -29.32 2.85
C ASN A 470 -26.19 -29.04 3.89
N GLY A 471 -25.53 -30.10 4.37
CA GLY A 471 -24.76 -30.07 5.61
C GLY A 471 -25.66 -29.71 6.81
N ASP A 472 -25.27 -28.68 7.58
CA ASP A 472 -26.05 -28.20 8.74
C ASP A 472 -27.11 -27.14 8.40
N LYS A 473 -27.13 -26.63 7.16
CA LYS A 473 -28.03 -25.54 6.74
C LYS A 473 -29.34 -26.11 6.18
N ASP A 474 -30.46 -25.61 6.68
CA ASP A 474 -31.77 -25.82 6.07
C ASP A 474 -31.91 -24.95 4.82
N VAL A 475 -32.12 -25.59 3.67
CA VAL A 475 -32.20 -24.92 2.37
C VAL A 475 -33.59 -25.03 1.76
N THR A 476 -34.57 -25.59 2.48
CA THR A 476 -35.89 -25.96 1.97
C THR A 476 -36.59 -24.82 1.22
N ASP A 477 -36.61 -23.61 1.78
CA ASP A 477 -37.29 -22.45 1.19
C ASP A 477 -36.51 -21.79 0.04
N THR A 478 -35.26 -22.19 -0.18
CA THR A 478 -34.41 -21.66 -1.25
C THR A 478 -34.41 -22.54 -2.51
N LEU A 479 -35.01 -23.73 -2.42
CA LEU A 479 -35.09 -24.65 -3.56
C LEU A 479 -36.07 -24.15 -4.60
N THR A 480 -35.75 -24.37 -5.87
CA THR A 480 -36.71 -24.13 -6.96
C THR A 480 -37.76 -25.25 -6.93
N VAL A 481 -39.04 -24.87 -6.77
CA VAL A 481 -40.17 -25.81 -6.69
C VAL A 481 -41.16 -25.54 -7.81
N THR A 482 -41.57 -26.61 -8.50
CA THR A 482 -42.70 -26.59 -9.44
C THR A 482 -43.81 -27.48 -8.91
N THR A 483 -45.06 -27.02 -8.98
CA THR A 483 -46.23 -27.76 -8.50
C THR A 483 -47.17 -28.05 -9.66
N ASP A 484 -47.53 -29.32 -9.84
CA ASP A 484 -48.64 -29.72 -10.70
C ASP A 484 -49.95 -29.58 -9.90
N GLU A 485 -50.74 -28.55 -10.22
CA GLU A 485 -51.98 -28.23 -9.52
C GLU A 485 -53.06 -29.33 -9.66
N THR A 486 -52.98 -30.15 -10.71
CA THR A 486 -53.94 -31.22 -10.99
C THR A 486 -53.74 -32.45 -10.12
N THR A 487 -52.48 -32.76 -9.80
CA THR A 487 -52.09 -33.97 -9.07
C THR A 487 -51.58 -33.68 -7.66
N GLY A 488 -51.30 -32.41 -7.34
CA GLY A 488 -50.66 -32.01 -6.09
C GLY A 488 -49.17 -32.40 -6.00
N LYS A 489 -48.57 -32.85 -7.12
CA LYS A 489 -47.18 -33.31 -7.21
C LYS A 489 -46.22 -32.11 -7.22
N LYS A 490 -45.23 -32.10 -6.32
CA LYS A 490 -44.21 -31.06 -6.21
C LYS A 490 -42.85 -31.58 -6.66
N THR A 491 -42.17 -30.87 -7.56
CA THR A 491 -40.81 -31.19 -8.04
C THR A 491 -39.82 -30.15 -7.53
N TYR A 492 -38.78 -30.61 -6.84
CA TYR A 492 -37.71 -29.85 -6.21
C TYR A 492 -36.38 -30.13 -6.94
N SER A 493 -35.57 -29.11 -7.20
CA SER A 493 -34.15 -29.29 -7.59
C SER A 493 -33.28 -29.30 -6.34
N VAL A 494 -32.73 -30.46 -5.97
CA VAL A 494 -32.06 -30.66 -4.68
C VAL A 494 -30.55 -30.88 -4.89
N PRO A 495 -29.66 -30.22 -4.12
CA PRO A 495 -28.23 -30.47 -4.22
C PRO A 495 -27.88 -31.93 -3.95
N LYS A 496 -26.88 -32.43 -4.67
CA LYS A 496 -26.24 -33.72 -4.40
C LYS A 496 -25.75 -33.79 -2.96
N ASP A 497 -25.88 -34.96 -2.35
CA ASP A 497 -25.52 -35.31 -0.97
C ASP A 497 -26.31 -34.56 0.13
N ALA A 498 -27.32 -33.75 -0.25
CA ALA A 498 -28.24 -33.15 0.72
C ALA A 498 -29.10 -34.22 1.40
N LYS A 499 -29.33 -34.04 2.70
CA LYS A 499 -30.22 -34.88 3.52
C LYS A 499 -31.66 -34.42 3.34
N VAL A 500 -32.47 -35.26 2.72
CA VAL A 500 -33.89 -35.03 2.46
C VAL A 500 -34.72 -35.79 3.49
N THR A 501 -35.69 -35.12 4.08
CA THR A 501 -36.70 -35.69 4.95
C THR A 501 -38.07 -35.47 4.31
N VAL A 502 -38.85 -36.53 4.12
CA VAL A 502 -40.23 -36.46 3.63
C VAL A 502 -41.15 -36.96 4.73
N THR A 503 -42.08 -36.11 5.17
CA THR A 503 -43.05 -36.40 6.23
C THR A 503 -44.45 -36.41 5.64
N LEU A 504 -45.28 -37.36 6.06
CA LEU A 504 -46.67 -37.47 5.60
C LEU A 504 -47.45 -36.19 5.91
N ASP A 505 -48.10 -35.64 4.88
CA ASP A 505 -49.01 -34.51 5.06
C ASP A 505 -50.39 -35.03 5.49
N LYS A 506 -50.67 -34.99 6.80
CA LYS A 506 -51.92 -35.52 7.38
C LYS A 506 -53.17 -34.80 6.89
N ASP A 507 -53.03 -33.54 6.45
CA ASP A 507 -54.13 -32.76 5.91
C ASP A 507 -54.50 -33.18 4.48
N LYS A 508 -53.71 -34.05 3.85
CA LYS A 508 -53.90 -34.56 2.49
C LYS A 508 -54.41 -35.99 2.44
N ILE A 509 -54.66 -36.62 3.58
CA ILE A 509 -55.24 -37.97 3.66
C ILE A 509 -56.71 -37.90 3.22
N PRO A 510 -57.14 -38.67 2.19
CA PRO A 510 -58.55 -38.69 1.79
C PRO A 510 -59.48 -39.19 2.90
N GLU A 511 -60.70 -38.66 2.96
CA GLU A 511 -61.69 -39.03 3.98
C GLU A 511 -62.03 -40.53 3.91
N GLY A 512 -61.96 -41.23 5.05
CA GLY A 512 -62.19 -42.69 5.14
C GLY A 512 -60.96 -43.57 4.85
N MET A 513 -59.81 -42.98 4.54
CA MET A 513 -58.57 -43.71 4.26
C MET A 513 -57.53 -43.53 5.38
N VAL A 514 -56.61 -44.47 5.49
CA VAL A 514 -55.39 -44.38 6.33
C VAL A 514 -54.16 -44.53 5.46
N PHE A 515 -53.05 -43.90 5.86
CA PHE A 515 -51.77 -44.08 5.18
C PHE A 515 -51.33 -45.54 5.22
N ASP A 516 -50.86 -46.03 4.08
CA ASP A 516 -50.42 -47.41 3.94
C ASP A 516 -48.90 -47.50 3.78
N ILE A 517 -48.37 -46.86 2.72
CA ILE A 517 -46.95 -46.92 2.38
C ILE A 517 -46.54 -45.76 1.47
N TRP A 518 -45.26 -45.38 1.50
CA TRP A 518 -44.64 -44.54 0.47
C TRP A 518 -44.30 -45.38 -0.77
N SER A 519 -44.83 -45.00 -1.94
CA SER A 519 -44.43 -45.57 -3.23
C SER A 519 -43.34 -44.72 -3.85
N THR A 520 -42.31 -45.35 -4.43
CA THR A 520 -41.32 -44.65 -5.26
C THR A 520 -41.42 -45.10 -6.71
N GLY A 521 -41.47 -44.15 -7.63
CA GLY A 521 -41.60 -44.42 -9.07
C GLY A 521 -40.33 -44.96 -9.75
N LYS A 522 -40.12 -44.56 -11.01
CA LYS A 522 -39.11 -45.03 -11.99
C LYS A 522 -37.62 -44.90 -11.63
N PHE A 523 -37.24 -44.59 -10.39
CA PHE A 523 -35.85 -44.29 -10.03
C PHE A 523 -35.40 -45.04 -8.76
N SER A 524 -34.08 -45.18 -8.60
CA SER A 524 -33.43 -45.98 -7.56
C SER A 524 -33.95 -45.68 -6.15
N LEU A 525 -34.51 -46.68 -5.51
CA LEU A 525 -34.99 -46.65 -4.13
C LEU A 525 -33.86 -46.27 -3.16
N PRO A 526 -34.04 -45.29 -2.27
CA PRO A 526 -33.18 -45.11 -1.12
C PRO A 526 -33.15 -46.39 -0.25
N LEU A 527 -32.02 -47.09 -0.19
CA LEU A 527 -31.92 -48.35 0.55
C LEU A 527 -32.04 -48.12 2.07
N GLY A 528 -32.70 -49.04 2.79
CA GLY A 528 -32.74 -49.06 4.26
C GLY A 528 -33.81 -48.20 4.95
N GLN A 529 -34.80 -47.69 4.21
CA GLN A 529 -35.92 -46.94 4.80
C GLN A 529 -37.11 -47.83 5.17
N ASP A 530 -37.78 -47.52 6.28
CA ASP A 530 -39.11 -48.04 6.58
C ASP A 530 -40.17 -47.22 5.85
N TYR A 531 -40.59 -47.71 4.69
CA TYR A 531 -41.58 -47.02 3.85
C TYR A 531 -43.01 -47.04 4.44
N LYS A 532 -43.26 -47.79 5.53
CA LYS A 532 -44.51 -47.71 6.30
C LYS A 532 -44.44 -46.63 7.40
N ALA A 533 -43.29 -46.02 7.67
CA ALA A 533 -43.18 -44.92 8.61
C ALA A 533 -43.80 -43.63 8.04
N GLU A 534 -44.41 -42.81 8.90
CA GLU A 534 -44.92 -41.48 8.52
C GLU A 534 -43.81 -40.52 8.05
N THR A 535 -42.54 -40.84 8.31
CA THR A 535 -41.38 -40.03 7.92
C THR A 535 -40.26 -40.91 7.39
N ILE A 536 -39.73 -40.55 6.22
CA ILE A 536 -38.56 -41.19 5.62
C ILE A 536 -37.44 -40.16 5.42
N THR A 537 -36.18 -40.61 5.54
CA THR A 537 -35.02 -39.72 5.47
C THR A 537 -33.88 -40.35 4.70
N PHE A 538 -33.41 -39.70 3.64
CA PHE A 538 -32.34 -40.22 2.78
C PHE A 538 -31.43 -39.13 2.26
N THR A 539 -30.30 -39.54 1.69
CA THR A 539 -29.32 -38.64 1.07
C THR A 539 -29.53 -38.62 -0.44
N MET A 540 -29.55 -37.44 -1.07
CA MET A 540 -29.74 -37.31 -2.52
C MET A 540 -28.50 -37.71 -3.30
N SER A 541 -28.57 -38.84 -3.99
CA SER A 541 -27.51 -39.33 -4.88
C SER A 541 -27.95 -39.45 -6.35
N SER A 542 -29.24 -39.35 -6.62
CA SER A 542 -29.87 -39.45 -7.95
C SER A 542 -31.27 -38.84 -7.93
N GLY A 543 -31.98 -38.82 -9.07
CA GLY A 543 -33.37 -38.36 -9.12
C GLY A 543 -34.31 -39.30 -8.37
N VAL A 544 -35.26 -38.77 -7.59
CA VAL A 544 -36.17 -39.56 -6.74
C VAL A 544 -37.61 -39.10 -6.93
N ASP A 545 -38.57 -40.04 -6.96
CA ASP A 545 -40.03 -39.76 -7.04
C ASP A 545 -40.73 -40.51 -5.90
N ILE A 546 -41.52 -39.82 -5.07
CA ILE A 546 -42.14 -40.32 -3.83
C ILE A 546 -43.61 -39.94 -3.79
N ALA A 547 -44.49 -40.89 -3.53
CA ALA A 547 -45.93 -40.67 -3.43
C ALA A 547 -46.55 -41.45 -2.26
N ALA A 548 -47.32 -40.76 -1.41
CA ALA A 548 -48.10 -41.41 -0.36
C ALA A 548 -49.20 -42.30 -0.95
N GLN A 549 -49.31 -43.53 -0.48
CA GLN A 549 -50.42 -44.43 -0.79
C GLN A 549 -51.32 -44.60 0.43
N TYR A 550 -52.61 -44.78 0.18
CA TYR A 550 -53.63 -44.88 1.21
C TYR A 550 -54.45 -46.16 1.02
N ARG A 551 -54.93 -46.73 2.13
CA ARG A 551 -55.84 -47.87 2.17
C ARG A 551 -57.12 -47.49 2.91
N ASP A 552 -58.20 -48.22 2.65
CA ASP A 552 -59.47 -48.03 3.37
C ASP A 552 -59.27 -48.35 4.86
N ALA A 553 -59.75 -47.46 5.73
CA ALA A 553 -59.60 -47.58 7.18
C ALA A 553 -60.30 -48.82 7.77
N THR A 554 -61.20 -49.47 7.03
CA THR A 554 -61.97 -50.65 7.46
C THR A 554 -61.26 -51.98 7.20
N ILE A 555 -60.12 -51.98 6.52
CA ILE A 555 -59.34 -53.19 6.18
C ILE A 555 -58.28 -53.42 7.27
N GLU A 556 -58.31 -54.58 7.95
CA GLU A 556 -57.29 -54.96 8.94
C GLU A 556 -55.91 -55.18 8.27
N ASP A 557 -54.85 -54.69 8.91
CA ASP A 557 -53.45 -54.83 8.46
C ASP A 557 -52.99 -56.27 8.77
N ASP A 558 -53.23 -57.18 7.83
CA ASP A 558 -52.73 -58.55 7.91
C ASP A 558 -51.19 -58.48 7.89
N GLY A 559 -50.59 -58.76 9.05
CA GLY A 559 -49.16 -58.55 9.34
C GLY A 559 -48.16 -59.13 8.32
N PRO A 560 -46.86 -58.82 8.49
CA PRO A 560 -45.85 -59.01 7.44
C PRO A 560 -45.65 -60.50 7.14
N GLY A 561 -46.28 -61.01 6.06
CA GLY A 561 -45.98 -62.36 5.58
C GLY A 561 -47.08 -63.13 4.86
N VAL A 562 -48.32 -62.63 4.72
CA VAL A 562 -49.39 -63.38 4.03
C VAL A 562 -50.08 -62.48 3.00
N LEU A 563 -49.86 -62.73 1.71
CA LEU A 563 -50.58 -62.03 0.63
C LEU A 563 -51.97 -62.63 0.45
N GLY A 564 -52.95 -62.08 1.17
CA GLY A 564 -54.38 -62.25 0.91
C GLY A 564 -54.85 -61.35 -0.23
N THR A 565 -55.82 -61.82 -1.01
CA THR A 565 -56.43 -61.10 -2.13
C THR A 565 -57.32 -59.97 -1.58
N VAL A 566 -56.87 -58.71 -1.67
CA VAL A 566 -57.70 -57.55 -1.28
C VAL A 566 -58.10 -56.76 -2.54
N ALA A 567 -59.41 -56.55 -2.67
CA ALA A 567 -60.04 -55.82 -3.74
C ALA A 567 -59.92 -54.30 -3.53
N ILE A 568 -59.37 -53.58 -4.52
CA ILE A 568 -59.35 -52.11 -4.53
C ILE A 568 -60.58 -51.62 -5.31
N ILE A 569 -61.51 -50.95 -4.62
CA ILE A 569 -62.60 -50.19 -5.24
C ILE A 569 -62.11 -48.75 -5.38
N GLY A 570 -61.97 -48.29 -6.61
CA GLY A 570 -61.51 -46.94 -6.93
C GLY A 570 -62.57 -45.86 -6.75
N THR A 571 -62.13 -44.61 -6.74
CA THR A 571 -62.89 -43.50 -7.32
C THR A 571 -62.00 -42.65 -8.22
N ALA A 572 -62.63 -42.11 -9.25
CA ALA A 572 -62.02 -41.74 -10.53
C ALA A 572 -61.89 -40.22 -10.69
N ALA A 573 -60.75 -39.78 -11.25
CA ALA A 573 -60.66 -38.60 -12.12
C ALA A 573 -59.40 -38.69 -13.03
N VAL A 574 -59.60 -39.38 -14.15
CA VAL A 574 -58.96 -39.30 -15.48
C VAL A 574 -57.65 -38.52 -15.65
N GLY A 575 -56.58 -39.23 -16.05
CA GLY A 575 -55.45 -38.62 -16.77
C GLY A 575 -54.13 -39.39 -16.75
N GLY A 576 -53.98 -40.47 -17.53
CA GLY A 576 -52.67 -40.95 -18.02
C GLY A 576 -51.83 -41.90 -17.15
N ALA A 577 -52.02 -41.97 -15.83
CA ALA A 577 -51.13 -42.76 -14.95
C ALA A 577 -51.54 -44.25 -14.74
N VAL A 578 -52.69 -44.67 -15.27
CA VAL A 578 -53.27 -46.01 -14.98
C VAL A 578 -52.59 -47.16 -15.75
N LEU A 579 -51.69 -46.89 -16.68
CA LEU A 579 -50.90 -47.93 -17.35
C LEU A 579 -49.69 -48.43 -16.53
N GLY A 580 -49.29 -47.72 -15.46
CA GLY A 580 -48.25 -48.19 -14.54
C GLY A 580 -48.75 -49.11 -13.43
N TYR A 581 -50.06 -49.14 -13.20
CA TYR A 581 -50.68 -49.77 -12.02
C TYR A 581 -50.96 -51.27 -12.19
N GLN A 582 -50.78 -51.84 -13.39
CA GLN A 582 -50.79 -53.30 -13.58
C GLN A 582 -49.50 -53.99 -13.14
N ALA A 583 -48.45 -53.23 -12.76
CA ALA A 583 -47.13 -53.79 -12.41
C ALA A 583 -46.90 -54.02 -10.91
N TYR A 584 -47.73 -53.44 -10.03
CA TYR A 584 -47.46 -53.37 -8.58
C TYR A 584 -48.36 -54.26 -7.71
N SER A 585 -48.87 -55.35 -8.28
CA SER A 585 -49.49 -56.45 -7.53
C SER A 585 -48.90 -57.83 -7.88
N LEU A 586 -47.72 -57.89 -8.49
CA LEU A 586 -47.22 -59.13 -9.08
C LEU A 586 -46.00 -59.65 -8.30
N GLY A 587 -46.16 -60.84 -7.72
CA GLY A 587 -45.13 -61.53 -6.94
C GLY A 587 -43.82 -61.75 -7.71
N ALA A 588 -42.78 -62.18 -7.00
CA ALA A 588 -41.40 -62.28 -7.51
C ALA A 588 -41.26 -62.93 -8.91
N GLU A 589 -42.18 -63.82 -9.31
CA GLU A 589 -42.23 -64.41 -10.65
C GLU A 589 -42.37 -63.42 -11.81
N PHE A 590 -43.07 -62.30 -11.62
CA PHE A 590 -43.19 -61.27 -12.66
C PHE A 590 -41.98 -60.33 -12.69
N ALA A 591 -41.40 -60.02 -11.53
CA ALA A 591 -40.14 -59.29 -11.45
C ALA A 591 -39.00 -60.06 -12.14
N GLY A 592 -38.97 -61.39 -12.00
CA GLY A 592 -38.04 -62.24 -12.75
C GLY A 592 -38.18 -62.05 -14.26
N LYS A 593 -39.40 -62.05 -14.80
CA LYS A 593 -39.64 -61.83 -16.25
C LYS A 593 -39.20 -60.45 -16.74
N LEU A 594 -39.39 -59.40 -15.93
CA LEU A 594 -38.95 -58.04 -16.30
C LEU A 594 -37.43 -57.89 -16.32
N LEU A 595 -36.72 -58.59 -15.44
CA LEU A 595 -35.25 -58.63 -15.40
C LEU A 595 -34.64 -59.66 -16.35
N ASN A 596 -35.46 -60.29 -17.21
CA ASN A 596 -35.04 -61.36 -18.12
C ASN A 596 -34.39 -62.56 -17.40
N LEU A 597 -34.81 -62.82 -16.15
CA LEU A 597 -34.35 -63.94 -15.34
C LEU A 597 -34.78 -65.27 -15.99
N PRO A 598 -33.86 -66.22 -16.24
CA PRO A 598 -34.18 -67.48 -16.91
C PRO A 598 -35.22 -68.33 -16.14
N TYR A 599 -35.03 -68.48 -14.83
CA TYR A 599 -35.92 -69.21 -13.92
C TYR A 599 -35.64 -68.82 -12.45
N PHE A 600 -36.51 -69.25 -11.53
CA PHE A 600 -36.27 -69.12 -10.09
C PHE A 600 -35.59 -70.39 -9.54
N PRO A 601 -34.28 -70.36 -9.25
CA PRO A 601 -33.59 -71.48 -8.62
C PRO A 601 -34.15 -71.74 -7.22
N SER A 602 -34.31 -73.01 -6.87
CA SER A 602 -34.87 -73.45 -5.58
C SER A 602 -33.82 -73.48 -4.47
N ASN A 603 -32.54 -73.57 -4.82
CA ASN A 603 -31.41 -73.64 -3.90
C ASN A 603 -30.22 -72.82 -4.40
N ARG A 604 -29.22 -72.65 -3.52
CA ARG A 604 -28.04 -71.81 -3.79
C ARG A 604 -27.17 -72.32 -4.93
N SER A 605 -27.13 -73.63 -5.12
CA SER A 605 -26.41 -74.29 -6.21
C SER A 605 -26.92 -73.86 -7.57
N ALA A 606 -28.23 -73.95 -7.77
CA ALA A 606 -28.86 -73.54 -9.02
C ALA A 606 -28.72 -72.02 -9.24
N LEU A 607 -28.73 -71.22 -8.18
CA LEU A 607 -28.48 -69.78 -8.28
C LEU A 607 -27.04 -69.46 -8.72
N ALA A 608 -26.04 -70.10 -8.11
CA ALA A 608 -24.63 -69.89 -8.46
C ALA A 608 -24.33 -70.29 -9.91
N MET A 609 -24.82 -71.46 -10.35
CA MET A 609 -24.65 -71.93 -11.73
C MET A 609 -25.33 -71.01 -12.74
N MET A 610 -26.56 -70.57 -12.47
CA MET A 610 -27.28 -69.65 -13.34
C MET A 610 -26.54 -68.31 -13.52
N LEU A 611 -25.93 -67.78 -12.44
CA LEU A 611 -25.16 -66.54 -12.51
C LEU A 611 -23.82 -66.73 -13.26
N TRP A 612 -23.17 -67.89 -13.07
CA TRP A 612 -21.92 -68.24 -13.75
C TRP A 612 -22.11 -68.42 -15.26
N GLU A 613 -23.15 -69.15 -15.67
CA GLU A 613 -23.53 -69.32 -17.08
C GLU A 613 -23.85 -67.97 -17.73
N ASP A 614 -24.66 -67.14 -17.06
CA ASP A 614 -24.99 -65.82 -17.58
C ASP A 614 -23.72 -64.99 -17.76
N ALA A 615 -22.77 -65.01 -16.82
CA ALA A 615 -21.49 -64.30 -16.93
C ALA A 615 -20.60 -64.75 -18.11
N GLY A 616 -21.00 -65.76 -18.89
CA GLY A 616 -20.29 -66.21 -20.09
C GLY A 616 -18.96 -66.90 -19.78
N LYS A 617 -18.80 -67.39 -18.55
CA LYS A 617 -17.63 -68.15 -18.14
C LYS A 617 -17.67 -69.54 -18.78
N PRO A 618 -16.55 -70.07 -19.28
CA PRO A 618 -16.54 -71.38 -19.91
C PRO A 618 -17.00 -72.45 -18.92
N MET A 619 -17.93 -73.31 -19.36
CA MET A 619 -18.24 -74.55 -18.63
C MET A 619 -16.97 -75.40 -18.57
N PRO A 620 -16.55 -75.89 -17.40
CA PRO A 620 -15.50 -76.89 -17.32
C PRO A 620 -15.93 -78.15 -18.09
N GLU A 621 -15.02 -78.69 -18.91
CA GLU A 621 -15.26 -79.85 -19.76
C GLU A 621 -15.50 -81.12 -18.92
N SER A 622 -16.75 -81.42 -18.55
CA SER A 622 -17.11 -82.73 -17.96
C SER A 622 -18.40 -83.36 -18.51
N GLU A 623 -19.19 -82.67 -19.35
CA GLU A 623 -20.40 -83.26 -19.95
C GLU A 623 -20.20 -84.02 -21.28
N LEU A 624 -18.97 -84.13 -21.77
CA LEU A 624 -18.65 -84.83 -23.01
C LEU A 624 -17.60 -85.92 -22.79
N LEU A 625 -17.99 -87.01 -22.13
CA LEU A 625 -17.54 -88.41 -22.26
C LEU A 625 -17.63 -89.13 -20.91
N TYR A 626 -18.25 -90.32 -20.89
CA TYR A 626 -18.36 -91.31 -19.79
C TYR A 626 -19.64 -91.26 -18.92
N PRO A 627 -20.54 -92.27 -18.99
CA PRO A 627 -21.78 -92.34 -18.19
C PRO A 627 -21.62 -92.93 -16.78
N ASP A 628 -20.40 -93.09 -16.26
CA ASP A 628 -20.14 -93.76 -14.97
C ASP A 628 -19.05 -93.02 -14.16
N VAL A 629 -19.35 -91.81 -13.70
CA VAL A 629 -18.47 -91.06 -12.78
C VAL A 629 -19.21 -90.70 -11.50
N GLY A 630 -18.57 -90.97 -10.37
CA GLY A 630 -19.14 -90.88 -9.02
C GLY A 630 -19.30 -89.46 -8.50
N GLN A 631 -20.10 -89.30 -7.43
CA GLN A 631 -20.54 -88.04 -6.81
C GLN A 631 -19.44 -86.98 -6.52
N GLU A 632 -18.16 -87.33 -6.49
CA GLU A 632 -17.06 -86.40 -6.18
C GLU A 632 -16.70 -85.44 -7.33
N GLU A 633 -17.02 -85.74 -8.60
CA GLU A 633 -16.68 -84.83 -9.73
C GLU A 633 -17.77 -83.80 -10.07
N GLN A 634 -19.04 -84.03 -9.68
CA GLN A 634 -20.12 -83.03 -9.80
C GLN A 634 -19.93 -81.83 -8.85
N ASP A 635 -19.19 -82.01 -7.76
CA ASP A 635 -18.97 -80.97 -6.75
C ASP A 635 -17.90 -79.93 -7.15
N MET A 636 -17.02 -80.22 -8.11
CA MET A 636 -15.96 -79.27 -8.51
C MET A 636 -16.48 -78.09 -9.33
N ASP A 637 -17.38 -78.31 -10.29
CA ASP A 637 -17.91 -77.23 -11.15
C ASP A 637 -18.77 -76.25 -10.35
N LEU A 638 -19.53 -76.81 -9.40
CA LEU A 638 -20.37 -76.07 -8.48
C LEU A 638 -19.56 -75.22 -7.49
N GLN A 639 -18.42 -75.74 -7.03
CA GLN A 639 -17.50 -74.98 -6.17
C GLN A 639 -16.88 -73.78 -6.89
N HIS A 640 -16.53 -73.90 -8.18
CA HIS A 640 -16.01 -72.77 -8.95
C HIS A 640 -17.08 -71.68 -9.16
N ALA A 641 -18.30 -72.07 -9.51
CA ALA A 641 -19.44 -71.15 -9.65
C ALA A 641 -19.77 -70.43 -8.35
N ALA A 642 -19.81 -71.17 -7.23
CA ALA A 642 -20.05 -70.62 -5.90
C ALA A 642 -18.95 -69.65 -5.48
N ARG A 643 -17.67 -70.01 -5.69
CA ARG A 643 -16.53 -69.17 -5.32
C ARG A 643 -16.51 -67.84 -6.08
N TRP A 644 -16.76 -67.84 -7.37
CA TRP A 644 -16.85 -66.59 -8.14
C TRP A 644 -18.04 -65.73 -7.73
N ALA A 645 -19.20 -66.35 -7.46
CA ALA A 645 -20.35 -65.62 -6.94
C ALA A 645 -20.05 -64.96 -5.58
N MET A 646 -19.20 -65.58 -4.75
CA MET A 646 -18.74 -64.99 -3.48
C MET A 646 -17.71 -63.88 -3.67
N GLU A 647 -16.69 -64.09 -4.50
CA GLU A 647 -15.65 -63.08 -4.80
C GLU A 647 -16.24 -61.79 -5.38
N ASN A 648 -17.39 -61.90 -6.05
CA ASN A 648 -18.14 -60.77 -6.61
C ASN A 648 -19.34 -60.36 -5.73
N GLU A 649 -19.44 -60.88 -4.51
CA GLU A 649 -20.47 -60.57 -3.51
C GLU A 649 -21.92 -60.72 -4.03
N LEU A 650 -22.14 -61.65 -4.95
CA LEU A 650 -23.46 -61.96 -5.52
C LEU A 650 -24.28 -62.85 -4.58
N ILE A 651 -23.61 -63.72 -3.84
CA ILE A 651 -24.20 -64.61 -2.83
C ILE A 651 -23.33 -64.52 -1.56
N PRO A 652 -23.52 -63.50 -0.70
CA PRO A 652 -22.59 -63.20 0.40
C PRO A 652 -22.65 -64.19 1.59
N ASP A 653 -23.78 -64.87 1.80
CA ASP A 653 -24.03 -65.70 3.00
C ASP A 653 -23.57 -67.18 2.86
N LEU A 654 -22.44 -67.46 2.23
CA LEU A 654 -21.91 -68.84 2.14
C LEU A 654 -20.99 -69.23 3.32
N ASN A 655 -20.82 -68.34 4.30
CA ASN A 655 -19.86 -68.50 5.40
C ASN A 655 -20.56 -68.86 6.72
N ASP A 656 -20.05 -69.88 7.42
CA ASP A 656 -20.02 -69.82 8.88
C ASP A 656 -18.87 -68.87 9.26
N GLU A 657 -19.12 -67.88 10.12
CA GLU A 657 -18.14 -66.88 10.53
C GLU A 657 -16.82 -67.55 10.98
N GLY A 658 -15.70 -67.22 10.29
CA GLY A 658 -14.34 -67.54 10.75
C GLY A 658 -13.57 -68.63 10.00
N THR A 659 -14.06 -69.16 8.88
CA THR A 659 -13.31 -70.15 8.07
C THR A 659 -12.59 -69.48 6.89
N ALA A 660 -11.31 -69.81 6.66
CA ALA A 660 -10.53 -69.27 5.55
C ALA A 660 -11.06 -69.75 4.18
N PRO A 661 -10.95 -68.95 3.09
CA PRO A 661 -11.56 -69.27 1.78
C PRO A 661 -11.16 -70.61 1.18
N GLU A 662 -9.98 -71.12 1.54
CA GLU A 662 -9.44 -72.40 1.07
C GLU A 662 -10.08 -73.65 1.72
N GLU A 663 -10.81 -73.52 2.83
CA GLU A 663 -11.40 -74.66 3.57
C GLU A 663 -12.95 -74.66 3.55
N MET A 664 -13.57 -73.86 2.67
CA MET A 664 -15.02 -73.69 2.59
C MET A 664 -15.75 -74.94 2.07
N LYS A 665 -16.68 -75.48 2.87
CA LYS A 665 -17.66 -76.48 2.42
C LYS A 665 -18.90 -75.77 1.88
N PHE A 666 -19.09 -75.83 0.57
CA PHE A 666 -20.32 -75.39 -0.08
C PHE A 666 -21.49 -76.28 0.38
N TYR A 667 -22.57 -75.70 0.91
CA TYR A 667 -23.79 -76.41 1.29
C TYR A 667 -24.83 -76.30 0.16
N PRO A 668 -24.90 -77.28 -0.75
CA PRO A 668 -25.56 -77.13 -2.05
C PRO A 668 -27.09 -77.00 -1.93
N ASP A 669 -27.65 -77.57 -0.87
CA ASP A 669 -29.09 -77.79 -0.71
C ASP A 669 -29.83 -76.67 0.02
N ASN A 670 -29.13 -75.63 0.48
CA ASN A 670 -29.78 -74.53 1.19
C ASN A 670 -30.74 -73.78 0.26
N THR A 671 -31.97 -73.60 0.72
CA THR A 671 -33.02 -72.89 -0.01
C THR A 671 -32.70 -71.41 -0.14
N VAL A 672 -33.09 -70.81 -1.26
CA VAL A 672 -32.97 -69.37 -1.53
C VAL A 672 -34.34 -68.74 -1.62
N SER A 673 -34.50 -67.54 -1.04
CA SER A 673 -35.74 -66.79 -1.23
C SER A 673 -35.78 -66.22 -2.66
N LYS A 674 -36.98 -66.07 -3.23
CA LYS A 674 -37.14 -65.44 -4.55
C LYS A 674 -36.62 -63.99 -4.58
N ILE A 675 -36.57 -63.31 -3.45
CA ILE A 675 -36.03 -61.94 -3.34
C ILE A 675 -34.50 -61.96 -3.46
N ASP A 676 -33.84 -62.93 -2.85
CA ASP A 676 -32.38 -63.04 -2.90
C ASP A 676 -31.91 -63.43 -4.30
N VAL A 677 -32.67 -64.27 -5.02
CA VAL A 677 -32.46 -64.56 -6.44
C VAL A 677 -32.48 -63.28 -7.29
N LEU A 678 -33.48 -62.40 -7.07
CA LEU A 678 -33.61 -61.16 -7.84
C LEU A 678 -32.45 -60.18 -7.55
N LYS A 679 -32.03 -60.06 -6.28
CA LYS A 679 -30.90 -59.22 -5.88
C LYS A 679 -29.58 -59.69 -6.50
N ALA A 680 -29.31 -61.00 -6.41
CA ALA A 680 -28.09 -61.59 -6.97
C ALA A 680 -28.04 -61.44 -8.49
N TRP A 681 -29.17 -61.66 -9.18
CA TRP A 681 -29.29 -61.47 -10.62
C TRP A 681 -29.05 -60.02 -11.05
N GLN A 682 -29.66 -59.06 -10.37
CA GLN A 682 -29.48 -57.65 -10.70
C GLN A 682 -28.02 -57.21 -10.52
N LYS A 683 -27.38 -57.59 -9.40
CA LYS A 683 -25.97 -57.27 -9.15
C LYS A 683 -25.05 -57.91 -10.19
N ALA A 684 -25.37 -59.12 -10.66
CA ALA A 684 -24.63 -59.76 -11.75
C ALA A 684 -24.77 -59.01 -13.09
N GLN A 685 -25.97 -58.52 -13.43
CA GLN A 685 -26.16 -57.70 -14.63
C GLN A 685 -25.42 -56.36 -14.55
N GLU A 686 -25.36 -55.74 -13.37
CA GLU A 686 -24.58 -54.51 -13.13
C GLU A 686 -23.07 -54.74 -13.29
N LEU A 687 -22.53 -55.85 -12.78
CA LEU A 687 -21.12 -56.22 -12.99
C LEU A 687 -20.81 -56.42 -14.48
N LYS A 688 -21.76 -56.97 -15.24
CA LYS A 688 -21.62 -57.21 -16.68
C LYS A 688 -21.64 -55.95 -17.54
N GLN A 689 -22.30 -54.88 -17.07
CA GLN A 689 -22.29 -53.57 -17.74
C GLN A 689 -21.02 -52.76 -17.43
N ASN A 690 -20.37 -53.04 -16.30
CA ASN A 690 -19.18 -52.34 -15.81
C ASN A 690 -17.85 -53.05 -16.14
N ALA A 691 -17.90 -54.29 -16.63
CA ALA A 691 -16.76 -55.09 -17.11
C ALA A 691 -16.68 -55.07 -18.64
#